data_AF-Q583I0-F1
#
_entry.id   AF-Q583I0-F1
#
_cell.length_a   1.000
_cell.length_b   1.000
_cell.length_c   1.000
_cell.angle_alpha   90.00
_cell.angle_beta   90.00
_cell.angle_gamma   90.00
#
_symmetry.space_group_name_H-M   'P 1'
#
loop_
_entity.id
_entity.type
_entity.pdbx_description
1 polymer ?
#
loop_
_entity_poly.entity_id
_entity_poly.type
_entity_poly.pdbx_seq_one_letter_code
_entity_poly.pdbx_strand_id
1 'polypeptide(L)'
;MIYHSETDGPHTPAASKSAGYAVWHCRLSTVMALLLFSNVLPAHSEGNIKVKVYSFIYSPYVEYRLVEAINAGLNASFAARQWTVAPNVTVQVVPPPPNNVEVVDALQRVATTEKGLFVVFGPLSDRRTVLLLPLLKREDLVAFAPSTGSSIVRGWNPNIYFIRVSPTAELIALVRHAVSQLRLLRIGFMYLQNASFGDSEYKHAVELFSHMGRELCGVFTKNIDDEGLYGSHNFDFLWNDFALTEPQGVILFAPPGKDSIQFMKKMVADKRTRDAYVLAPSALEFSIVGAWREALEAAGAPLKFGQVILTGTNPLAADIRYQAIRRFQDHMRSYLSANPGVTVFNGTDNFDHDDVDGRLMVYGWIAGEVLSQALSSREWLTSRKAFMESLYNQRRYVIDDLVIGDFGGDCKGGAGERGAACNCNQGGSVVYINVIGSSYRLFPVNGGVTIFDSKKCYINKPRIPSPMSILSLTLFDTALPVDTYASMSAALHSPISEKDSVLSRQLFFHSMASSSAESARTLQHQLDTRSVTAVFGVVDDAMLSIAEVAFVDPVMLTPRLHHRGKNVIQLSPTLEQQLFVVVGYVTNTSASAPMSAIVRGADATIIEVALRKIVWMHGGTLQTVAVLDDNATLVGRLPNRGNAFVIGLAPGDPSLLAAHLDRNPDVRVLIPFFDVALMYDELVSAFNGNPNAERVQFATSLPHWADANTSSEIVREFHTALPDSSAWKPLPLLGYAAARFAQAVLPRMEYVTPKTLLDTIYMQSIITADEMRYGPFEEEEEKECFTANDPVPEQGEVCVVNYGATRISMWSLARALNASVPPLTSPVTPLIRYADPNAIKLSSAQLAGVIVGSLVALALFAAPLVVVLYVLRRGARDNDSAPKEPVEPVTLIFTDIESSTAQWAAHPELMPDAVSTHHRLIRSLIVQYGCYEVKTVGDSFMIACKKPFAAAQLASDLQRCFLCHEWGTTAFDDSYREFERQRADDDNEYKAPSARLDPEVYRQLWNGLRVRVGVHTGLCDIRHDEVTKGYDYYGRTSNMAARTESVANGGQVLLTRAAYLSLSNSERGQLDVTALGSMSLRGVPEPVEMYQLNAVVGRSFAALRLDHEVVEDGDLSSTSFSDTGSLRGVLSGTSQMIDSCLHAVFGTVPLSQRQKLLMPLCERWQVSLPPSSKATWNEEYCEGVIRRIAVKVGRVVDHCAAVGSEHSVSTLRSASLIIISNHGLERELHGN
;
A
#
# COMPACT_ATOMS: atom_id res chain seq x y z
N MET A 1 12.73 -28.08 32.20
CA MET A 1 13.39 -27.11 33.09
C MET A 1 13.64 -27.79 34.42
N ILE A 2 14.91 -27.88 34.83
CA ILE A 2 15.35 -28.41 36.13
C ILE A 2 15.73 -27.18 36.96
N TYR A 3 14.92 -26.86 37.97
CA TYR A 3 15.19 -25.77 38.90
C TYR A 3 16.21 -26.26 39.94
N HIS A 4 17.43 -25.73 39.88
CA HIS A 4 18.37 -25.81 40.99
C HIS A 4 17.95 -24.77 42.04
N SER A 5 17.58 -25.27 43.22
CA SER A 5 17.37 -24.50 44.43
C SER A 5 18.72 -24.29 45.13
N GLU A 6 19.20 -23.06 45.18
CA GLU A 6 20.18 -22.66 46.18
C GLU A 6 19.53 -21.71 47.19
N THR A 7 19.72 -22.10 48.44
CA THR A 7 19.16 -21.61 49.67
C THR A 7 19.98 -20.44 50.18
N ASP A 8 19.35 -19.27 50.36
CA ASP A 8 19.91 -18.20 51.19
C ASP A 8 18.91 -17.71 52.23
N GLY A 9 19.36 -17.84 53.49
CA GLY A 9 19.13 -17.02 54.68
C GLY A 9 17.75 -16.42 55.01
N PRO A 10 17.23 -16.64 56.25
CA PRO A 10 15.92 -16.18 56.67
C PRO A 10 15.94 -14.73 57.19
N HIS A 11 15.18 -13.84 56.57
CA HIS A 11 14.81 -12.55 57.16
C HIS A 11 13.50 -12.66 57.94
N THR A 12 13.61 -12.46 59.25
CA THR A 12 12.54 -12.33 60.24
C THR A 12 11.76 -11.03 60.06
N PRO A 13 10.42 -11.06 59.94
CA PRO A 13 9.59 -9.88 60.16
C PRO A 13 8.87 -9.97 61.50
N ALA A 14 8.93 -8.86 62.23
CA ALA A 14 8.45 -8.67 63.57
C ALA A 14 6.94 -8.86 63.73
N ALA A 15 6.57 -9.44 64.88
CA ALA A 15 5.23 -9.54 65.40
C ALA A 15 4.66 -8.17 65.77
N SER A 16 3.47 -7.81 65.25
CA SER A 16 2.61 -6.83 65.93
C SER A 16 1.13 -7.06 65.65
N LYS A 17 0.39 -7.33 66.73
CA LYS A 17 -0.98 -6.88 67.07
C LYS A 17 -2.05 -6.89 65.96
N SER A 18 -2.81 -7.99 65.90
CA SER A 18 -4.24 -7.95 65.52
C SER A 18 -5.05 -9.07 66.19
N ALA A 19 -4.90 -9.21 67.51
CA ALA A 19 -5.79 -10.04 68.33
C ALA A 19 -7.11 -9.28 68.56
N GLY A 20 -8.11 -9.48 67.69
CA GLY A 20 -9.43 -8.86 67.87
C GLY A 20 -10.57 -9.39 66.99
N TYR A 21 -10.28 -9.99 65.83
CA TYR A 21 -11.33 -10.38 64.87
C TYR A 21 -11.47 -11.89 64.62
N ALA A 22 -10.72 -12.75 65.32
CA ALA A 22 -10.75 -14.20 65.11
C ALA A 22 -11.83 -14.96 65.91
N VAL A 23 -12.54 -14.33 66.85
CA VAL A 23 -13.46 -15.06 67.74
C VAL A 23 -14.84 -15.29 67.14
N TRP A 24 -15.24 -14.54 66.10
CA TRP A 24 -16.56 -14.75 65.46
C TRP A 24 -16.58 -15.79 64.34
N HIS A 25 -15.45 -16.05 63.66
CA HIS A 25 -15.41 -17.08 62.60
C HIS A 25 -15.20 -18.52 63.13
N CYS A 26 -14.74 -18.69 64.37
CA CYS A 26 -14.53 -20.04 64.90
C CYS A 26 -15.84 -20.73 65.34
N ARG A 27 -16.90 -19.97 65.66
CA ARG A 27 -18.21 -20.57 66.01
C ARG A 27 -19.06 -20.94 64.80
N LEU A 28 -18.88 -20.31 63.64
CA LEU A 28 -19.60 -20.73 62.44
C LEU A 28 -19.00 -22.01 61.84
N SER A 29 -17.67 -22.15 61.85
CA SER A 29 -17.01 -23.35 61.31
C SER A 29 -17.27 -24.61 62.13
N THR A 30 -17.46 -24.49 63.44
CA THR A 30 -17.80 -25.65 64.29
C THR A 30 -19.26 -26.06 64.15
N VAL A 31 -20.20 -25.12 63.94
CA VAL A 31 -21.59 -25.46 63.63
C VAL A 31 -21.71 -26.06 62.21
N MET A 32 -20.92 -25.60 61.24
CA MET A 32 -20.88 -26.20 59.91
C MET A 32 -20.25 -27.61 59.92
N ALA A 33 -19.19 -27.81 60.73
CA ALA A 33 -18.62 -29.14 60.91
C ALA A 33 -19.57 -30.09 61.66
N LEU A 34 -20.27 -29.63 62.70
CA LEU A 34 -21.25 -30.46 63.41
C LEU A 34 -22.50 -30.76 62.60
N LEU A 35 -22.91 -29.88 61.67
CA LEU A 35 -23.97 -30.18 60.70
C LEU A 35 -23.51 -31.15 59.61
N LEU A 36 -22.21 -31.22 59.30
CA LEU A 36 -21.67 -32.24 58.40
C LEU A 36 -21.48 -33.61 59.09
N PHE A 37 -21.31 -33.65 60.42
CA PHE A 37 -21.14 -34.91 61.17
C PHE A 37 -22.40 -35.46 61.86
N SER A 38 -23.54 -34.75 61.84
CA SER A 38 -24.77 -35.20 62.52
C SER A 38 -25.72 -36.08 61.68
N ASN A 39 -25.36 -36.41 60.44
CA ASN A 39 -26.06 -37.43 59.65
C ASN A 39 -25.25 -38.74 59.57
N VAL A 40 -24.79 -39.25 60.71
CA VAL A 40 -24.41 -40.67 60.83
C VAL A 40 -25.66 -41.42 61.31
N LEU A 41 -26.69 -41.46 60.47
CA LEU A 41 -27.73 -42.47 60.60
C LEU A 41 -27.09 -43.81 60.21
N PRO A 42 -27.35 -44.89 60.97
CA PRO A 42 -26.72 -46.18 60.77
C PRO A 42 -26.97 -46.62 59.33
N ALA A 43 -25.88 -46.90 58.63
CA ALA A 43 -25.86 -47.42 57.28
C ALA A 43 -26.88 -48.55 57.20
N HIS A 44 -28.05 -48.27 56.60
CA HIS A 44 -28.87 -49.32 56.06
C HIS A 44 -27.94 -50.13 55.17
N SER A 45 -28.03 -51.45 55.24
CA SER A 45 -27.29 -52.36 54.37
C SER A 45 -27.77 -52.15 52.93
N GLU A 46 -27.35 -51.06 52.32
CA GLU A 46 -27.73 -50.63 50.98
C GLU A 46 -27.06 -51.59 50.00
N GLY A 47 -27.86 -52.48 49.42
CA GLY A 47 -27.40 -53.63 48.63
C GLY A 47 -26.39 -53.27 47.54
N ASN A 48 -25.49 -54.23 47.26
CA ASN A 48 -24.52 -54.14 46.17
C ASN A 48 -25.25 -54.00 44.82
N ILE A 49 -24.97 -52.93 44.07
CA ILE A 49 -25.50 -52.70 42.73
C ILE A 49 -24.62 -53.46 41.75
N LYS A 50 -25.21 -54.42 41.02
CA LYS A 50 -24.52 -55.12 39.93
C LYS A 50 -25.02 -54.59 38.59
N VAL A 51 -24.12 -53.97 37.82
CA VAL A 51 -24.42 -53.46 36.47
C VAL A 51 -23.90 -54.47 35.44
N LYS A 52 -24.80 -55.01 34.61
CA LYS A 52 -24.41 -55.86 33.49
C LYS A 52 -24.05 -54.99 32.27
N VAL A 53 -22.90 -55.26 31.65
CA VAL A 53 -22.45 -54.59 30.42
C VAL A 53 -22.50 -55.61 29.31
N TYR A 54 -23.51 -55.52 28.44
CA TYR A 54 -23.67 -56.43 27.30
C TYR A 54 -22.83 -55.93 26.13
N SER A 55 -21.86 -56.73 25.70
CA SER A 55 -21.09 -56.42 24.51
C SER A 55 -21.89 -56.73 23.25
N PHE A 56 -22.13 -55.70 22.45
CA PHE A 56 -22.64 -55.75 21.07
C PHE A 56 -21.52 -55.48 20.06
N ILE A 57 -20.26 -55.60 20.49
CA ILE A 57 -19.10 -55.61 19.60
C ILE A 57 -18.98 -57.01 19.02
N TYR A 58 -19.70 -57.26 17.92
CA TYR A 58 -19.59 -58.47 17.12
C TYR A 58 -20.13 -58.20 15.70
N SER A 59 -19.60 -58.92 14.72
CA SER A 59 -20.07 -58.85 13.34
C SER A 59 -19.64 -60.12 12.60
N PRO A 60 -20.50 -60.73 11.77
CA PRO A 60 -20.10 -61.82 10.90
C PRO A 60 -19.16 -61.37 9.77
N TYR A 61 -19.00 -60.05 9.57
CA TYR A 61 -18.17 -59.45 8.53
C TYR A 61 -16.80 -58.96 9.03
N VAL A 62 -16.52 -59.11 10.33
CA VAL A 62 -15.26 -58.70 10.94
C VAL A 62 -14.61 -59.93 11.55
N GLU A 63 -13.31 -60.08 11.38
CA GLU A 63 -12.57 -61.19 11.95
C GLU A 63 -12.75 -61.25 13.47
N TYR A 64 -12.96 -62.47 13.97
CA TYR A 64 -13.21 -62.71 15.39
C TYR A 64 -12.11 -62.13 16.29
N ARG A 65 -10.85 -62.20 15.84
CA ARG A 65 -9.69 -61.63 16.54
C ARG A 65 -9.84 -60.13 16.81
N LEU A 66 -10.27 -59.36 15.82
CA LEU A 66 -10.44 -57.91 15.94
C LEU A 66 -11.59 -57.54 16.89
N VAL A 67 -12.68 -58.33 16.84
CA VAL A 67 -13.79 -58.21 17.78
C VAL A 67 -13.31 -58.48 19.21
N GLU A 68 -12.48 -59.50 19.39
CA GLU A 68 -11.95 -59.86 20.69
C GLU A 68 -10.95 -58.85 21.23
N ALA A 69 -10.15 -58.19 20.38
CA ALA A 69 -9.23 -57.12 20.80
C ALA A 69 -9.96 -56.01 21.57
N ILE A 70 -11.09 -55.52 21.02
CA ILE A 70 -11.90 -54.48 21.68
C ILE A 70 -12.46 -54.98 23.02
N ASN A 71 -12.96 -56.22 23.06
CA ASN A 71 -13.53 -56.81 24.28
C ASN A 71 -12.46 -57.07 25.35
N ALA A 72 -11.25 -57.50 24.97
CA ALA A 72 -10.12 -57.67 25.86
C ALA A 72 -9.68 -56.34 26.48
N GLY A 73 -9.67 -55.27 25.68
CA GLY A 73 -9.48 -53.90 26.15
C GLY A 73 -10.43 -53.51 27.29
N LEU A 74 -11.74 -53.69 27.03
CA LEU A 74 -12.79 -53.38 28.01
C LEU A 74 -12.59 -54.16 29.31
N ASN A 75 -12.36 -55.48 29.19
CA ASN A 75 -12.18 -56.35 30.34
C ASN A 75 -10.92 -56.01 31.12
N ALA A 76 -9.82 -55.65 30.46
CA ALA A 76 -8.58 -55.26 31.13
C ALA A 76 -8.78 -54.02 32.04
N SER A 77 -9.55 -53.03 31.58
CA SER A 77 -9.88 -51.85 32.37
C SER A 77 -10.70 -52.19 33.63
N PHE A 78 -11.70 -53.08 33.52
CA PHE A 78 -12.50 -53.49 34.67
C PHE A 78 -11.75 -54.46 35.61
N ALA A 79 -10.97 -55.38 35.06
CA ALA A 79 -10.17 -56.34 35.83
C ALA A 79 -9.12 -55.64 36.70
N ALA A 80 -8.48 -54.58 36.18
CA ALA A 80 -7.55 -53.75 36.96
C ALA A 80 -8.19 -53.12 38.21
N ARG A 81 -9.53 -53.00 38.24
CA ARG A 81 -10.33 -52.50 39.38
C ARG A 81 -11.05 -53.63 40.13
N GLN A 82 -10.68 -54.89 39.90
CA GLN A 82 -11.37 -56.05 40.47
C GLN A 82 -12.89 -56.01 40.20
N TRP A 83 -13.28 -55.52 39.03
CA TRP A 83 -14.68 -55.40 38.60
C TRP A 83 -15.55 -54.49 39.48
N THR A 84 -14.93 -53.66 40.32
CA THR A 84 -15.60 -52.73 41.24
C THR A 84 -15.29 -51.30 40.82
N VAL A 85 -16.32 -50.57 40.36
CA VAL A 85 -16.16 -49.21 39.81
C VAL A 85 -16.44 -48.09 40.82
N ALA A 86 -17.16 -48.42 41.90
CA ALA A 86 -17.42 -47.57 43.05
C ALA A 86 -17.77 -48.43 44.27
N PRO A 87 -17.77 -47.89 45.50
CA PRO A 87 -18.20 -48.64 46.68
C PRO A 87 -19.58 -49.28 46.47
N ASN A 88 -19.66 -50.60 46.63
CA ASN A 88 -20.88 -51.40 46.39
C ASN A 88 -21.48 -51.27 44.97
N VAL A 89 -20.66 -50.97 43.97
CA VAL A 89 -21.04 -51.01 42.54
C VAL A 89 -20.08 -51.93 41.80
N THR A 90 -20.58 -53.08 41.37
CA THR A 90 -19.82 -54.09 40.64
C THR A 90 -20.30 -54.18 39.19
N VAL A 91 -19.37 -54.47 38.28
CA VAL A 91 -19.65 -54.63 36.84
C VAL A 91 -19.49 -56.09 36.46
N GLN A 92 -20.42 -56.59 35.66
CA GLN A 92 -20.31 -57.89 35.00
C GLN A 92 -20.41 -57.69 33.48
N VAL A 93 -19.31 -57.93 32.76
CA VAL A 93 -19.33 -57.91 31.29
C VAL A 93 -19.94 -59.22 30.79
N VAL A 94 -20.94 -59.12 29.93
CA VAL A 94 -21.57 -60.25 29.24
C VAL A 94 -21.00 -60.29 27.83
N PRO A 95 -20.37 -61.42 27.42
CA PRO A 95 -19.76 -61.54 26.10
C PRO A 95 -20.81 -61.43 24.98
N PRO A 96 -20.37 -61.10 23.75
CA PRO A 96 -21.28 -60.99 22.62
C PRO A 96 -21.99 -62.32 22.30
N PRO A 97 -23.20 -62.27 21.73
CA PRO A 97 -23.88 -63.46 21.23
C PRO A 97 -23.14 -64.05 20.00
N PRO A 98 -23.50 -65.27 19.57
CA PRO A 98 -22.96 -65.84 18.33
C PRO A 98 -23.17 -64.92 17.11
N ASN A 99 -22.20 -64.90 16.19
CA ASN A 99 -22.17 -63.95 15.05
C ASN A 99 -23.37 -64.05 14.09
N ASN A 100 -24.10 -65.18 14.08
CA ASN A 100 -25.29 -65.40 13.26
C ASN A 100 -26.57 -64.79 13.86
N VAL A 101 -26.49 -64.21 15.06
CA VAL A 101 -27.63 -63.57 15.71
C VAL A 101 -27.82 -62.15 15.20
N GLU A 102 -29.02 -61.87 14.71
CA GLU A 102 -29.44 -60.52 14.33
C GLU A 102 -29.40 -59.57 15.53
N VAL A 103 -28.84 -58.38 15.30
CA VAL A 103 -28.51 -57.43 16.38
C VAL A 103 -29.76 -56.95 17.12
N VAL A 104 -30.85 -56.75 16.39
CA VAL A 104 -32.15 -56.34 16.95
C VAL A 104 -32.72 -57.44 17.85
N ASP A 105 -32.68 -58.70 17.40
CA ASP A 105 -33.16 -59.83 18.17
C ASP A 105 -32.33 -60.07 19.44
N ALA A 106 -31.01 -59.90 19.36
CA ALA A 106 -30.13 -59.96 20.52
C ALA A 106 -30.53 -58.92 21.57
N LEU A 107 -30.67 -57.64 21.18
CA LEU A 107 -31.05 -56.59 22.12
C LEU A 107 -32.47 -56.76 22.64
N GLN A 108 -33.41 -57.21 21.81
CA GLN A 108 -34.79 -57.48 22.21
C GLN A 108 -34.85 -58.56 23.31
N ARG A 109 -34.06 -59.64 23.16
CA ARG A 109 -33.97 -60.70 24.17
C ARG A 109 -33.38 -60.19 25.49
N VAL A 110 -32.32 -59.39 25.42
CA VAL A 110 -31.71 -58.78 26.62
C VAL A 110 -32.71 -57.84 27.30
N ALA A 111 -33.35 -56.94 26.57
CA ALA A 111 -34.32 -55.99 27.11
C ALA A 111 -35.53 -56.68 27.76
N THR A 112 -35.95 -57.83 27.23
CA THR A 112 -37.05 -58.63 27.80
C THR A 112 -36.62 -59.37 29.08
N THR A 113 -35.37 -59.84 29.14
CA THR A 113 -34.86 -60.66 30.25
C THR A 113 -34.35 -59.82 31.42
N GLU A 114 -33.60 -58.78 31.12
CA GLU A 114 -33.02 -57.87 32.12
C GLU A 114 -33.99 -56.71 32.37
N LYS A 115 -34.60 -56.65 33.55
CA LYS A 115 -35.48 -55.53 33.94
C LYS A 115 -34.74 -54.35 34.59
N GLY A 116 -33.52 -54.58 35.08
CA GLY A 116 -32.71 -53.57 35.75
C GLY A 116 -31.91 -52.66 34.82
N LEU A 117 -31.03 -51.86 35.41
CA LEU A 117 -29.99 -51.10 34.69
C LEU A 117 -28.97 -52.07 34.08
N PHE A 118 -28.75 -51.92 32.78
CA PHE A 118 -27.64 -52.55 32.06
C PHE A 118 -27.13 -51.59 30.98
N VAL A 119 -25.90 -51.80 30.54
CA VAL A 119 -25.24 -50.97 29.54
C VAL A 119 -25.06 -51.79 28.26
N VAL A 120 -25.34 -51.18 27.11
CA VAL A 120 -25.06 -51.75 25.79
C VAL A 120 -23.71 -51.21 25.33
N PHE A 121 -22.65 -52.01 25.33
CA PHE A 121 -21.35 -51.62 24.79
C PHE A 121 -21.29 -51.94 23.30
N GLY A 122 -21.07 -50.93 22.44
CA GLY A 122 -21.24 -51.05 20.99
C GLY A 122 -22.57 -50.46 20.50
N PRO A 123 -23.07 -50.85 19.30
CA PRO A 123 -22.60 -51.96 18.46
C PRO A 123 -21.38 -51.64 17.59
N LEU A 124 -20.90 -52.65 16.87
CA LEU A 124 -19.91 -52.52 15.79
C LEU A 124 -20.62 -52.30 14.44
N SER A 125 -20.14 -51.34 13.64
CA SER A 125 -20.65 -50.87 12.32
C SER A 125 -21.80 -49.86 12.34
N ASP A 126 -21.83 -49.01 11.29
CA ASP A 126 -22.84 -47.99 11.06
C ASP A 126 -24.24 -48.59 10.89
N ARG A 127 -24.38 -49.62 10.03
CA ARG A 127 -25.67 -50.30 9.76
C ARG A 127 -26.30 -50.86 11.04
N ARG A 128 -25.53 -51.54 11.89
CA ARG A 128 -26.04 -52.10 13.15
C ARG A 128 -26.42 -51.00 14.15
N THR A 129 -25.67 -49.91 14.18
CA THR A 129 -26.00 -48.73 15.01
C THR A 129 -27.35 -48.15 14.61
N VAL A 130 -27.59 -47.93 13.30
CA VAL A 130 -28.88 -47.46 12.78
C VAL A 130 -30.03 -48.42 13.13
N LEU A 131 -29.83 -49.73 12.93
CA LEU A 131 -30.87 -50.74 13.19
C LEU A 131 -31.29 -50.82 14.66
N LEU A 132 -30.37 -50.55 15.60
CA LEU A 132 -30.69 -50.58 17.03
C LEU A 132 -31.40 -49.32 17.54
N LEU A 133 -31.31 -48.18 16.84
CA LEU A 133 -31.82 -46.91 17.32
C LEU A 133 -33.28 -46.93 17.80
N PRO A 134 -34.25 -47.50 17.05
CA PRO A 134 -35.65 -47.54 17.49
C PRO A 134 -35.82 -48.32 18.80
N LEU A 135 -35.07 -49.41 18.96
CA LEU A 135 -35.13 -50.27 20.14
C LEU A 135 -34.45 -49.61 21.34
N LEU A 136 -33.27 -49.00 21.15
CA LEU A 136 -32.58 -48.25 22.21
C LEU A 136 -33.47 -47.14 22.77
N LYS A 137 -34.15 -46.39 21.89
CA LYS A 137 -35.08 -45.33 22.27
C LYS A 137 -36.28 -45.86 23.05
N ARG A 138 -36.85 -46.99 22.63
CA ARG A 138 -38.03 -47.58 23.28
C ARG A 138 -37.73 -48.08 24.69
N GLU A 139 -36.53 -48.60 24.91
CA GLU A 139 -36.13 -49.25 26.16
C GLU A 139 -35.32 -48.33 27.11
N ASP A 140 -35.21 -47.03 26.79
CA ASP A 140 -34.37 -46.03 27.48
C ASP A 140 -32.90 -46.44 27.62
N LEU A 141 -32.33 -47.06 26.57
CA LEU A 141 -30.97 -47.57 26.56
C LEU A 141 -30.02 -46.67 25.77
N VAL A 142 -28.74 -46.72 26.14
CA VAL A 142 -27.65 -46.01 25.46
C VAL A 142 -26.68 -47.02 24.86
N ALA A 143 -26.47 -46.94 23.54
CA ALA A 143 -25.36 -47.57 22.85
C ALA A 143 -24.06 -46.83 23.23
N PHE A 144 -23.29 -47.44 24.12
CA PHE A 144 -22.08 -46.86 24.69
C PHE A 144 -20.86 -47.24 23.86
N ALA A 145 -20.11 -46.25 23.39
CA ALA A 145 -18.90 -46.42 22.58
C ALA A 145 -19.10 -47.30 21.31
N PRO A 146 -20.12 -47.04 20.47
CA PRO A 146 -20.26 -47.75 19.20
C PRO A 146 -19.09 -47.44 18.25
N SER A 147 -18.63 -48.48 17.55
CA SER A 147 -17.56 -48.35 16.57
C SER A 147 -18.16 -48.18 15.18
N THR A 148 -18.16 -46.93 14.71
CA THR A 148 -18.77 -46.45 13.46
C THR A 148 -17.74 -45.67 12.66
N GLY A 149 -17.88 -45.65 11.34
CA GLY A 149 -16.95 -44.97 10.42
C GLY A 149 -17.59 -43.98 9.47
N SER A 150 -18.92 -43.78 9.53
CA SER A 150 -19.63 -42.79 8.72
C SER A 150 -20.31 -41.71 9.58
N SER A 151 -20.45 -40.53 8.99
CA SER A 151 -21.19 -39.41 9.54
C SER A 151 -22.71 -39.60 9.48
N ILE A 152 -23.22 -40.63 8.80
CA ILE A 152 -24.67 -40.93 8.72
C ILE A 152 -25.32 -41.21 10.08
N VAL A 153 -24.54 -41.74 11.03
CA VAL A 153 -24.95 -42.00 12.42
C VAL A 153 -24.50 -40.90 13.38
N ARG A 154 -23.88 -39.84 12.86
CA ARG A 154 -23.34 -38.73 13.68
C ARG A 154 -24.33 -37.56 13.68
N GLY A 155 -24.79 -37.26 14.88
CA GLY A 155 -25.78 -36.23 15.18
C GLY A 155 -26.28 -36.41 16.60
N TRP A 156 -27.00 -35.42 17.13
CA TRP A 156 -27.51 -35.49 18.49
C TRP A 156 -28.52 -36.63 18.63
N ASN A 157 -28.19 -37.60 19.48
CA ASN A 157 -29.09 -38.66 19.88
C ASN A 157 -28.69 -39.12 21.30
N PRO A 158 -29.54 -38.95 22.31
CA PRO A 158 -29.21 -39.33 23.69
C PRO A 158 -29.12 -40.86 23.89
N ASN A 159 -29.54 -41.66 22.90
CA ASN A 159 -29.42 -43.11 22.93
C ASN A 159 -28.09 -43.62 22.33
N ILE A 160 -27.19 -42.73 21.89
CA ILE A 160 -25.86 -43.09 21.39
C ILE A 160 -24.80 -42.25 22.10
N TYR A 161 -23.69 -42.87 22.53
CA TYR A 161 -22.60 -42.20 23.22
C TYR A 161 -21.23 -42.51 22.58
N PHE A 162 -20.75 -41.64 21.70
CA PHE A 162 -19.47 -41.81 21.02
C PHE A 162 -18.30 -41.29 21.87
N ILE A 163 -17.31 -42.13 22.15
CA ILE A 163 -16.08 -41.71 22.83
C ILE A 163 -14.94 -41.37 21.84
N ARG A 164 -15.21 -41.46 20.53
CA ARG A 164 -14.29 -41.14 19.44
C ARG A 164 -14.73 -39.89 18.70
N VAL A 165 -13.76 -39.28 18.03
CA VAL A 165 -13.98 -38.17 17.11
C VAL A 165 -14.88 -38.60 15.94
N SER A 166 -15.51 -37.64 15.27
CA SER A 166 -16.37 -37.89 14.12
C SER A 166 -15.56 -38.27 12.85
N PRO A 167 -16.12 -39.08 11.93
CA PRO A 167 -15.48 -39.39 10.64
C PRO A 167 -15.21 -38.15 9.78
N THR A 168 -16.06 -37.11 9.88
CA THR A 168 -15.81 -35.82 9.23
C THR A 168 -14.52 -35.15 9.77
N ALA A 169 -14.19 -35.31 11.05
CA ALA A 169 -12.93 -34.81 11.60
C ALA A 169 -11.72 -35.56 11.06
N GLU A 170 -11.84 -36.88 10.90
CA GLU A 170 -10.81 -37.72 10.28
C GLU A 170 -10.60 -37.31 8.81
N LEU A 171 -11.68 -37.09 8.06
CA LEU A 171 -11.62 -36.55 6.69
C LEU A 171 -10.87 -35.21 6.65
N ILE A 172 -11.17 -34.27 7.55
CA ILE A 172 -10.48 -32.96 7.60
C ILE A 172 -8.99 -33.15 7.85
N ALA A 173 -8.61 -34.05 8.76
CA ALA A 173 -7.21 -34.34 9.05
C ALA A 173 -6.50 -34.95 7.84
N LEU A 174 -7.15 -35.88 7.12
CA LEU A 174 -6.63 -36.47 5.89
C LEU A 174 -6.47 -35.43 4.77
N VAL A 175 -7.48 -34.60 4.53
CA VAL A 175 -7.42 -33.53 3.52
C VAL A 175 -6.32 -32.56 3.87
N ARG A 176 -6.23 -32.09 5.12
CA ARG A 176 -5.16 -31.19 5.59
C ARG A 176 -3.78 -31.82 5.39
N HIS A 177 -3.62 -33.09 5.72
CA HIS A 177 -2.36 -33.80 5.51
C HIS A 177 -2.00 -33.91 4.02
N ALA A 178 -2.98 -34.23 3.17
CA ALA A 178 -2.79 -34.33 1.72
C ALA A 178 -2.37 -33.00 1.07
N VAL A 179 -3.04 -31.90 1.40
CA VAL A 179 -2.80 -30.60 0.75
C VAL A 179 -1.61 -29.84 1.34
N SER A 180 -1.35 -29.98 2.64
CA SER A 180 -0.31 -29.21 3.31
C SER A 180 1.00 -29.97 3.46
N GLN A 181 0.97 -31.21 3.97
CA GLN A 181 2.19 -31.97 4.27
C GLN A 181 2.72 -32.71 3.03
N LEU A 182 1.82 -33.40 2.32
CA LEU A 182 2.17 -34.10 1.08
C LEU A 182 2.15 -33.18 -0.15
N ARG A 183 1.55 -31.98 -0.04
CA ARG A 183 1.46 -30.99 -1.12
C ARG A 183 0.88 -31.56 -2.42
N LEU A 184 -0.08 -32.48 -2.33
CA LEU A 184 -0.62 -33.15 -3.52
C LEU A 184 -1.41 -32.16 -4.39
N LEU A 185 -1.20 -32.21 -5.69
CA LEU A 185 -1.96 -31.44 -6.69
C LEU A 185 -3.19 -32.23 -7.15
N ARG A 186 -3.01 -33.52 -7.46
CA ARG A 186 -4.06 -34.40 -7.99
C ARG A 186 -4.52 -35.37 -6.91
N ILE A 187 -5.61 -35.02 -6.21
CA ILE A 187 -6.20 -35.87 -5.18
C ILE A 187 -7.50 -36.48 -5.71
N GLY A 188 -7.55 -37.81 -5.78
CA GLY A 188 -8.75 -38.56 -6.11
C GLY A 188 -9.56 -38.93 -4.88
N PHE A 189 -10.82 -39.31 -5.08
CA PHE A 189 -11.68 -39.83 -4.01
C PHE A 189 -12.32 -41.15 -4.42
N MET A 190 -12.45 -42.09 -3.48
CA MET A 190 -13.12 -43.36 -3.70
C MET A 190 -14.19 -43.59 -2.64
N TYR A 191 -15.41 -43.86 -3.08
CA TYR A 191 -16.54 -44.24 -2.24
C TYR A 191 -17.57 -45.08 -2.99
N LEU A 192 -18.41 -45.82 -2.27
CA LEU A 192 -19.52 -46.57 -2.85
C LEU A 192 -20.85 -45.92 -2.47
N GLN A 193 -21.74 -45.74 -3.44
CA GLN A 193 -23.05 -45.12 -3.21
C GLN A 193 -23.98 -46.06 -2.47
N ASN A 194 -24.85 -45.50 -1.63
CA ASN A 194 -25.82 -46.23 -0.81
C ASN A 194 -25.21 -47.23 0.19
N ALA A 195 -23.90 -47.14 0.42
CA ALA A 195 -23.18 -48.03 1.33
C ALA A 195 -23.35 -47.64 2.81
N SER A 196 -24.01 -46.51 3.09
CA SER A 196 -24.06 -45.87 4.42
C SER A 196 -22.66 -45.54 4.97
N PHE A 197 -21.68 -45.37 4.07
CA PHE A 197 -20.28 -45.09 4.38
C PHE A 197 -19.65 -44.44 3.14
N GLY A 198 -19.25 -43.18 3.24
CA GLY A 198 -18.57 -42.46 2.17
C GLY A 198 -19.41 -41.40 1.45
N ASP A 199 -20.72 -41.59 1.30
CA ASP A 199 -21.58 -40.60 0.60
C ASP A 199 -21.53 -39.20 1.25
N SER A 200 -21.60 -39.16 2.60
CA SER A 200 -21.56 -37.90 3.35
C SER A 200 -20.15 -37.31 3.34
N GLU A 201 -19.14 -38.16 3.45
CA GLU A 201 -17.74 -37.78 3.46
C GLU A 201 -17.29 -37.25 2.10
N TYR A 202 -17.77 -37.82 0.99
CA TYR A 202 -17.54 -37.31 -0.35
C TYR A 202 -18.10 -35.89 -0.51
N LYS A 203 -19.34 -35.64 -0.08
CA LYS A 203 -19.94 -34.29 -0.12
C LYS A 203 -19.11 -33.29 0.68
N HIS A 204 -18.71 -33.65 1.90
CA HIS A 204 -17.84 -32.81 2.72
C HIS A 204 -16.47 -32.59 2.08
N ALA A 205 -15.89 -33.60 1.40
CA ALA A 205 -14.62 -33.47 0.71
C ALA A 205 -14.72 -32.46 -0.45
N VAL A 206 -15.78 -32.56 -1.28
CA VAL A 206 -16.03 -31.61 -2.37
C VAL A 206 -16.14 -30.17 -1.83
N GLU A 207 -16.91 -29.97 -0.75
CA GLU A 207 -17.02 -28.66 -0.10
C GLU A 207 -15.66 -28.16 0.43
N LEU A 208 -14.86 -29.03 1.06
CA LEU A 208 -13.54 -28.68 1.58
C LEU A 208 -12.57 -28.25 0.48
N PHE A 209 -12.50 -28.99 -0.63
CA PHE A 209 -11.64 -28.65 -1.75
C PHE A 209 -12.09 -27.37 -2.45
N SER A 210 -13.41 -27.20 -2.66
CA SER A 210 -13.96 -25.99 -3.27
C SER A 210 -13.61 -24.72 -2.48
N HIS A 211 -13.69 -24.76 -1.14
CA HIS A 211 -13.27 -23.65 -0.30
C HIS A 211 -11.78 -23.28 -0.44
N MET A 212 -10.93 -24.22 -0.86
CA MET A 212 -9.50 -23.97 -1.14
C MET A 212 -9.21 -23.62 -2.60
N GLY A 213 -10.25 -23.49 -3.44
CA GLY A 213 -10.10 -23.26 -4.88
C GLY A 213 -9.52 -24.47 -5.62
N ARG A 214 -9.79 -25.67 -5.12
CA ARG A 214 -9.33 -26.95 -5.68
C ARG A 214 -10.51 -27.85 -5.98
N GLU A 215 -10.26 -28.84 -6.85
CA GLU A 215 -11.21 -29.89 -7.17
C GLU A 215 -10.54 -31.26 -7.00
N LEU A 216 -11.35 -32.30 -6.83
CA LEU A 216 -10.88 -33.68 -6.87
C LEU A 216 -10.53 -34.02 -8.32
N CYS A 217 -9.35 -34.59 -8.56
CA CYS A 217 -8.92 -34.88 -9.95
C CYS A 217 -9.77 -36.00 -10.60
N GLY A 218 -10.29 -36.91 -9.79
CA GLY A 218 -11.12 -38.03 -10.23
C GLY A 218 -11.86 -38.65 -9.06
N VAL A 219 -13.03 -39.23 -9.34
CA VAL A 219 -13.87 -39.87 -8.32
C VAL A 219 -14.24 -41.27 -8.79
N PHE A 220 -13.73 -42.29 -8.11
CA PHE A 220 -14.16 -43.67 -8.34
C PHE A 220 -15.39 -43.95 -7.48
N THR A 221 -16.53 -44.19 -8.12
CA THR A 221 -17.76 -44.51 -7.41
C THR A 221 -18.66 -45.45 -8.19
N LYS A 222 -19.43 -46.24 -7.46
CA LYS A 222 -20.38 -47.24 -7.98
C LYS A 222 -21.47 -47.46 -6.92
N ASN A 223 -22.70 -47.76 -7.34
CA ASN A 223 -23.75 -48.17 -6.43
C ASN A 223 -23.45 -49.56 -5.86
N ILE A 224 -23.53 -49.70 -4.53
CA ILE A 224 -23.24 -50.98 -3.85
C ILE A 224 -24.24 -52.08 -4.25
N ASP A 225 -25.47 -51.71 -4.60
CA ASP A 225 -26.54 -52.64 -5.00
C ASP A 225 -26.37 -53.16 -6.45
N ASP A 226 -25.44 -52.60 -7.21
CA ASP A 226 -25.06 -53.11 -8.53
C ASP A 226 -24.18 -54.37 -8.37
N GLU A 227 -24.76 -55.42 -7.77
CA GLU A 227 -24.20 -56.76 -7.67
C GLU A 227 -24.20 -57.46 -9.05
N GLY A 228 -23.16 -58.24 -9.34
CA GLY A 228 -23.04 -59.02 -10.58
C GLY A 228 -22.02 -58.50 -11.60
N LEU A 229 -21.39 -57.35 -11.33
CA LEU A 229 -20.48 -56.67 -12.26
C LEU A 229 -18.98 -56.90 -11.98
N TYR A 230 -18.63 -57.92 -11.19
CA TYR A 230 -17.24 -58.30 -10.93
C TYR A 230 -16.59 -58.83 -12.21
N GLY A 231 -15.56 -58.15 -12.71
CA GLY A 231 -14.99 -58.44 -14.04
C GLY A 231 -15.90 -58.03 -15.22
N SER A 232 -16.97 -57.28 -14.96
CA SER A 232 -17.75 -56.68 -16.05
C SER A 232 -16.99 -55.52 -16.69
N HIS A 233 -17.33 -55.25 -17.95
CA HIS A 233 -16.89 -54.05 -18.65
C HIS A 233 -17.14 -52.74 -17.87
N ASN A 234 -18.08 -52.70 -16.91
CA ASN A 234 -18.41 -51.48 -16.18
C ASN A 234 -17.34 -51.11 -15.12
N PHE A 235 -16.84 -52.08 -14.33
CA PHE A 235 -15.77 -51.77 -13.35
C PHE A 235 -14.51 -51.29 -14.04
N ASP A 236 -14.08 -52.00 -15.09
CA ASP A 236 -12.86 -51.65 -15.84
C ASP A 236 -13.02 -50.31 -16.58
N PHE A 237 -14.24 -49.98 -17.02
CA PHE A 237 -14.55 -48.66 -17.58
C PHE A 237 -14.41 -47.55 -16.53
N LEU A 238 -15.08 -47.67 -15.38
CA LEU A 238 -14.98 -46.70 -14.27
C LEU A 238 -13.53 -46.58 -13.75
N TRP A 239 -12.81 -47.69 -13.67
CA TRP A 239 -11.40 -47.69 -13.30
C TRP A 239 -10.55 -46.92 -14.30
N ASN A 240 -10.75 -47.16 -15.60
CA ASN A 240 -9.97 -46.49 -16.62
C ASN A 240 -10.21 -44.98 -16.61
N ASP A 241 -11.47 -44.54 -16.46
CA ASP A 241 -11.81 -43.13 -16.34
C ASP A 241 -11.11 -42.50 -15.12
N PHE A 242 -11.19 -43.13 -13.95
CA PHE A 242 -10.49 -42.68 -12.75
C PHE A 242 -8.96 -42.68 -12.90
N ALA A 243 -8.37 -43.73 -13.45
CA ALA A 243 -6.92 -43.85 -13.58
C ALA A 243 -6.34 -42.90 -14.62
N LEU A 244 -7.14 -42.45 -15.61
CA LEU A 244 -6.76 -41.40 -16.57
C LEU A 244 -6.51 -40.05 -15.89
N THR A 245 -7.09 -39.80 -14.70
CA THR A 245 -6.85 -38.57 -13.94
C THR A 245 -5.51 -38.57 -13.19
N GLU A 246 -4.79 -39.70 -13.25
CA GLU A 246 -3.47 -39.92 -12.65
C GLU A 246 -3.33 -39.38 -11.21
N PRO A 247 -4.18 -39.83 -10.26
CA PRO A 247 -4.15 -39.32 -8.90
C PRO A 247 -2.78 -39.56 -8.25
N GLN A 248 -2.26 -38.52 -7.58
CA GLN A 248 -1.06 -38.62 -6.76
C GLN A 248 -1.38 -39.12 -5.36
N GLY A 249 -2.62 -38.94 -4.90
CA GLY A 249 -3.15 -39.59 -3.71
C GLY A 249 -4.65 -39.79 -3.83
N VAL A 250 -5.16 -40.78 -3.11
CA VAL A 250 -6.58 -41.15 -3.11
C VAL A 250 -7.09 -41.16 -1.68
N ILE A 251 -8.14 -40.39 -1.42
CA ILE A 251 -8.88 -40.46 -0.16
C ILE A 251 -9.94 -41.56 -0.30
N LEU A 252 -9.86 -42.59 0.53
CA LEU A 252 -10.71 -43.78 0.45
C LEU A 252 -11.70 -43.80 1.62
N PHE A 253 -12.99 -43.68 1.29
CA PHE A 253 -14.09 -43.87 2.22
C PHE A 253 -15.12 -44.84 1.62
N ALA A 254 -14.81 -46.14 1.66
CA ALA A 254 -15.73 -47.19 1.26
C ALA A 254 -15.64 -48.38 2.23
N PRO A 255 -16.74 -49.11 2.47
CA PRO A 255 -16.70 -50.32 3.27
C PRO A 255 -15.70 -51.34 2.72
N PRO A 256 -15.12 -52.17 3.59
CA PRO A 256 -14.34 -53.31 3.14
C PRO A 256 -15.28 -54.32 2.46
N GLY A 257 -15.14 -54.42 1.15
CA GLY A 257 -15.95 -55.28 0.32
C GLY A 257 -15.21 -55.60 -0.96
N LYS A 258 -15.80 -56.47 -1.77
CA LYS A 258 -15.21 -56.94 -3.02
C LYS A 258 -14.75 -55.76 -3.90
N ASP A 259 -15.62 -54.78 -4.14
CA ASP A 259 -15.29 -53.62 -5.00
C ASP A 259 -14.13 -52.78 -4.45
N SER A 260 -14.10 -52.48 -3.15
CA SER A 260 -13.00 -51.71 -2.52
C SER A 260 -11.67 -52.47 -2.56
N ILE A 261 -11.70 -53.79 -2.33
CA ILE A 261 -10.51 -54.66 -2.44
C ILE A 261 -10.01 -54.70 -3.88
N GLN A 262 -10.92 -54.83 -4.86
CA GLN A 262 -10.56 -54.82 -6.27
C GLN A 262 -9.97 -53.48 -6.69
N PHE A 263 -10.52 -52.37 -6.21
CA PHE A 263 -9.99 -51.03 -6.44
C PHE A 263 -8.55 -50.91 -5.93
N MET A 264 -8.27 -51.36 -4.70
CA MET A 264 -6.90 -51.38 -4.16
C MET A 264 -5.94 -52.27 -4.97
N LYS A 265 -6.40 -53.46 -5.41
CA LYS A 265 -5.63 -54.34 -6.29
C LYS A 265 -5.29 -53.66 -7.61
N LYS A 266 -6.24 -52.94 -8.21
CA LYS A 266 -6.02 -52.14 -9.42
C LYS A 266 -5.07 -50.97 -9.19
N MET A 267 -5.20 -50.27 -8.06
CA MET A 267 -4.28 -49.19 -7.69
C MET A 267 -2.83 -49.65 -7.70
N VAL A 268 -2.54 -50.80 -7.09
CA VAL A 268 -1.18 -51.36 -7.01
C VAL A 268 -0.69 -51.89 -8.35
N ALA A 269 -1.57 -52.54 -9.13
CA ALA A 269 -1.20 -53.17 -10.40
C ALA A 269 -1.03 -52.17 -11.55
N ASP A 270 -1.79 -51.07 -11.58
CA ASP A 270 -1.78 -50.09 -12.67
C ASP A 270 -0.66 -49.06 -12.47
N LYS A 271 0.19 -48.89 -13.48
CA LYS A 271 1.33 -47.96 -13.44
C LYS A 271 0.91 -46.51 -13.20
N ARG A 272 -0.29 -46.11 -13.60
CA ARG A 272 -0.82 -44.73 -13.45
C ARG A 272 -1.13 -44.37 -12.00
N THR A 273 -1.35 -45.37 -11.14
CA THR A 273 -1.79 -45.19 -9.74
C THR A 273 -0.91 -45.88 -8.72
N ARG A 274 0.00 -46.77 -9.14
CA ARG A 274 0.85 -47.60 -8.27
C ARG A 274 1.67 -46.81 -7.25
N ASP A 275 2.03 -45.57 -7.59
CA ASP A 275 2.83 -44.69 -6.74
C ASP A 275 1.99 -43.68 -5.95
N ALA A 276 0.67 -43.71 -6.11
CA ALA A 276 -0.24 -42.85 -5.39
C ALA A 276 -0.28 -43.17 -3.89
N TYR A 277 -0.45 -42.14 -3.08
CA TYR A 277 -0.75 -42.30 -1.66
C TYR A 277 -2.18 -42.79 -1.46
N VAL A 278 -2.41 -43.60 -0.42
CA VAL A 278 -3.77 -43.96 0.04
C VAL A 278 -3.99 -43.33 1.39
N LEU A 279 -5.04 -42.53 1.51
CA LEU A 279 -5.43 -41.83 2.73
C LEU A 279 -6.80 -42.33 3.17
N ALA A 280 -6.91 -42.88 4.38
CA ALA A 280 -8.16 -43.49 4.82
C ALA A 280 -8.44 -43.33 6.33
N PRO A 281 -9.72 -43.37 6.73
CA PRO A 281 -10.12 -43.23 8.13
C PRO A 281 -9.74 -44.47 8.95
N SER A 282 -9.68 -44.32 10.27
CA SER A 282 -9.35 -45.39 11.23
C SER A 282 -10.29 -46.58 11.13
N ALA A 283 -11.53 -46.36 10.70
CA ALA A 283 -12.52 -47.42 10.47
C ALA A 283 -12.09 -48.42 9.39
N LEU A 284 -11.17 -48.06 8.50
CA LEU A 284 -10.67 -48.93 7.42
C LEU A 284 -9.28 -49.50 7.70
N GLU A 285 -8.64 -49.13 8.81
CA GLU A 285 -7.29 -49.54 9.16
C GLU A 285 -7.07 -51.05 9.03
N PHE A 286 -7.90 -51.85 9.72
CA PHE A 286 -7.76 -53.30 9.72
C PHE A 286 -7.95 -53.93 8.33
N SER A 287 -8.80 -53.33 7.49
CA SER A 287 -9.11 -53.85 6.16
C SER A 287 -8.06 -53.46 5.12
N ILE A 288 -7.58 -52.22 5.18
CA ILE A 288 -6.58 -51.71 4.25
C ILE A 288 -5.26 -52.41 4.47
N VAL A 289 -4.81 -52.60 5.72
CA VAL A 289 -3.52 -53.28 5.99
C VAL A 289 -3.49 -54.67 5.35
N GLY A 290 -4.56 -55.46 5.51
CA GLY A 290 -4.68 -56.78 4.90
C GLY A 290 -4.83 -56.74 3.37
N ALA A 291 -5.80 -55.97 2.87
CA ALA A 291 -6.07 -55.93 1.43
C ALA A 291 -4.94 -55.31 0.61
N TRP A 292 -4.22 -54.33 1.18
CA TRP A 292 -3.06 -53.71 0.55
C TRP A 292 -1.87 -54.67 0.51
N ARG A 293 -1.65 -55.45 1.58
CA ARG A 293 -0.65 -56.52 1.59
C ARG A 293 -0.93 -57.54 0.49
N GLU A 294 -2.16 -58.05 0.41
CA GLU A 294 -2.55 -58.99 -0.65
C GLU A 294 -2.37 -58.40 -2.05
N ALA A 295 -2.71 -57.12 -2.24
CA ALA A 295 -2.55 -56.44 -3.51
C ALA A 295 -1.08 -56.32 -3.92
N LEU A 296 -0.20 -55.99 -2.98
CA LEU A 296 1.25 -55.91 -3.19
C LEU A 296 1.85 -57.29 -3.51
N GLU A 297 1.47 -58.32 -2.75
CA GLU A 297 1.91 -59.70 -2.98
C GLU A 297 1.47 -60.20 -4.36
N ALA A 298 0.21 -59.98 -4.74
CA ALA A 298 -0.33 -60.38 -6.04
C ALA A 298 0.36 -59.67 -7.22
N ALA A 299 0.80 -58.42 -7.02
CA ALA A 299 1.51 -57.64 -8.03
C ALA A 299 3.04 -57.84 -8.01
N GLY A 300 3.58 -58.55 -7.01
CA GLY A 300 5.02 -58.64 -6.77
C GLY A 300 5.66 -57.28 -6.48
N ALA A 301 4.92 -56.35 -5.89
CA ALA A 301 5.37 -54.98 -5.62
C ALA A 301 5.77 -54.79 -4.15
N PRO A 302 6.83 -54.02 -3.84
CA PRO A 302 7.21 -53.73 -2.47
C PRO A 302 6.33 -52.65 -1.85
N LEU A 303 6.08 -52.75 -0.54
CA LEU A 303 5.44 -51.67 0.23
C LEU A 303 6.39 -50.47 0.33
N LYS A 304 5.94 -49.30 -0.11
CA LYS A 304 6.67 -48.04 0.05
C LYS A 304 6.33 -47.40 1.40
N PHE A 305 7.35 -47.04 2.18
CA PHE A 305 7.16 -46.35 3.46
C PHE A 305 6.33 -45.08 3.27
N GLY A 306 5.26 -44.93 4.06
CA GLY A 306 4.41 -43.74 4.00
C GLY A 306 3.46 -43.66 2.80
N GLN A 307 3.39 -44.70 1.96
CA GLN A 307 2.41 -44.74 0.87
C GLN A 307 0.97 -44.81 1.38
N VAL A 308 0.74 -45.59 2.45
CA VAL A 308 -0.57 -45.73 3.07
C VAL A 308 -0.60 -44.95 4.38
N ILE A 309 -1.59 -44.07 4.50
CA ILE A 309 -1.75 -43.11 5.57
C ILE A 309 -3.12 -43.33 6.20
N LEU A 310 -3.13 -43.58 7.50
CA LEU A 310 -4.31 -43.93 8.26
C LEU A 310 -4.48 -42.98 9.44
N THR A 311 -5.70 -42.48 9.62
CA THR A 311 -6.04 -41.80 10.87
C THR A 311 -6.17 -42.81 12.00
N GLY A 312 -6.03 -42.32 13.22
CA GLY A 312 -6.39 -42.99 14.46
C GLY A 312 -7.18 -42.02 15.33
N THR A 313 -8.06 -42.56 16.17
CA THR A 313 -8.85 -41.79 17.15
C THR A 313 -8.29 -41.85 18.57
N ASN A 314 -7.23 -42.63 18.76
CA ASN A 314 -6.46 -42.79 19.98
C ASN A 314 -5.00 -43.11 19.61
N PRO A 315 -4.04 -42.87 20.52
CA PRO A 315 -2.64 -43.22 20.28
C PRO A 315 -2.45 -44.72 20.02
N LEU A 316 -1.32 -45.08 19.40
CA LEU A 316 -0.89 -46.46 19.24
C LEU A 316 -0.57 -47.09 20.60
N ALA A 317 -0.82 -48.39 20.74
CA ALA A 317 -0.49 -49.13 21.96
C ALA A 317 1.02 -49.11 22.28
N ALA A 318 1.87 -48.96 21.26
CA ALA A 318 3.32 -48.83 21.40
C ALA A 318 3.79 -47.39 21.70
N ASP A 319 2.91 -46.38 21.62
CA ASP A 319 3.28 -44.97 21.81
C ASP A 319 3.33 -44.60 23.30
N ILE A 320 4.39 -45.03 23.97
CA ILE A 320 4.61 -44.82 25.40
C ILE A 320 4.91 -43.37 25.78
N ARG A 321 4.81 -42.40 24.87
CA ARG A 321 4.88 -40.98 25.23
C ARG A 321 3.70 -40.60 26.13
N TYR A 322 2.54 -41.22 25.89
CA TYR A 322 1.32 -40.97 26.66
C TYR A 322 1.28 -41.74 27.98
N GLN A 323 0.93 -41.07 29.07
CA GLN A 323 0.69 -41.66 30.39
C GLN A 323 -0.42 -42.72 30.34
N ALA A 324 -1.52 -42.41 29.64
CA ALA A 324 -2.63 -43.34 29.48
C ALA A 324 -2.20 -44.63 28.78
N ILE A 325 -1.30 -44.55 27.80
CA ILE A 325 -0.80 -45.74 27.08
C ILE A 325 0.09 -46.59 27.99
N ARG A 326 0.98 -45.98 28.80
CA ARG A 326 1.78 -46.74 29.77
C ARG A 326 0.89 -47.51 30.75
N ARG A 327 -0.16 -46.85 31.29
CA ARG A 327 -1.13 -47.48 32.18
C ARG A 327 -1.96 -48.57 31.49
N PHE A 328 -2.36 -48.34 30.24
CA PHE A 328 -3.02 -49.34 29.41
C PHE A 328 -2.17 -50.60 29.28
N GLN A 329 -0.87 -50.46 28.97
CA GLN A 329 0.01 -51.61 28.81
C GLN A 329 0.06 -52.45 30.09
N ASP A 330 0.17 -51.81 31.25
CA ASP A 330 0.17 -52.52 32.55
C ASP A 330 -1.14 -53.26 32.80
N HIS A 331 -2.28 -52.60 32.59
CA HIS A 331 -3.61 -53.21 32.75
C HIS A 331 -3.80 -54.39 31.79
N MET A 332 -3.41 -54.24 30.53
CA MET A 332 -3.58 -55.27 29.51
C MET A 332 -2.68 -56.48 29.77
N ARG A 333 -1.38 -56.27 30.09
CA ARG A 333 -0.47 -57.38 30.43
C ARG A 333 -0.96 -58.17 31.64
N SER A 334 -1.43 -57.46 32.67
CA SER A 334 -2.00 -58.11 33.86
C SER A 334 -3.25 -58.92 33.52
N TYR A 335 -4.14 -58.39 32.70
CA TYR A 335 -5.36 -59.09 32.30
C TYR A 335 -5.07 -60.35 31.46
N LEU A 336 -4.23 -60.24 30.43
CA LEU A 336 -3.90 -61.36 29.54
C LEU A 336 -3.15 -62.48 30.29
N SER A 337 -2.24 -62.13 31.20
CA SER A 337 -1.53 -63.11 32.02
C SER A 337 -2.44 -63.83 33.04
N ALA A 338 -3.44 -63.14 33.58
CA ALA A 338 -4.39 -63.72 34.53
C ALA A 338 -5.50 -64.57 33.87
N ASN A 339 -5.70 -64.44 32.56
CA ASN A 339 -6.81 -65.10 31.83
C ASN A 339 -6.33 -65.90 30.60
N PRO A 340 -5.39 -66.85 30.75
CA PRO A 340 -4.86 -67.62 29.63
C PRO A 340 -5.97 -68.44 28.95
N GLY A 341 -6.01 -68.41 27.62
CA GLY A 341 -6.99 -69.14 26.81
C GLY A 341 -8.42 -68.57 26.86
N VAL A 342 -8.68 -67.53 27.65
CA VAL A 342 -9.97 -66.80 27.64
C VAL A 342 -10.08 -65.91 26.40
N THR A 343 -8.93 -65.44 25.90
CA THR A 343 -8.84 -64.67 24.64
C THR A 343 -7.99 -65.42 23.62
N VAL A 344 -8.10 -65.12 22.32
CA VAL A 344 -7.17 -65.63 21.29
C VAL A 344 -5.75 -65.07 21.44
N PHE A 345 -5.54 -64.07 22.29
CA PHE A 345 -4.24 -63.48 22.55
C PHE A 345 -3.52 -64.24 23.66
N ASN A 346 -2.38 -64.84 23.31
CA ASN A 346 -1.45 -65.47 24.27
C ASN A 346 -0.31 -64.52 24.62
N GLY A 347 0.17 -64.57 25.86
CA GLY A 347 1.36 -63.83 26.30
C GLY A 347 1.20 -62.31 26.32
N THR A 348 2.07 -61.62 27.04
CA THR A 348 1.94 -60.18 27.35
C THR A 348 2.14 -59.24 26.15
N ASP A 349 2.60 -59.71 25.00
CA ASP A 349 3.29 -58.84 24.02
C ASP A 349 2.79 -59.01 22.56
N ASN A 350 1.51 -59.31 22.34
CA ASN A 350 0.96 -59.26 20.97
C ASN A 350 0.52 -57.85 20.57
N PHE A 351 0.04 -57.05 21.52
CA PHE A 351 -0.60 -55.76 21.21
C PHE A 351 0.38 -54.62 20.94
N ASP A 352 1.64 -54.77 21.35
CA ASP A 352 2.73 -53.85 21.03
C ASP A 352 3.44 -54.22 19.72
N HIS A 353 3.22 -55.44 19.20
CA HIS A 353 3.78 -55.94 17.93
C HIS A 353 2.77 -56.03 16.79
N ASP A 354 1.47 -55.99 17.07
CA ASP A 354 0.39 -55.79 16.09
C ASP A 354 -0.33 -54.47 16.40
N ASP A 355 -0.12 -53.45 15.56
CA ASP A 355 -0.66 -52.10 15.79
C ASP A 355 -2.17 -52.03 15.68
N VAL A 356 -2.78 -52.90 14.87
CA VAL A 356 -4.23 -52.95 14.66
C VAL A 356 -4.89 -53.55 15.89
N ASP A 357 -4.42 -54.73 16.32
CA ASP A 357 -4.88 -55.37 17.56
C ASP A 357 -4.69 -54.42 18.75
N GLY A 358 -3.49 -53.81 18.85
CA GLY A 358 -3.15 -52.88 19.92
C GLY A 358 -4.04 -51.65 19.95
N ARG A 359 -4.31 -51.02 18.81
CA ARG A 359 -5.20 -49.84 18.74
C ARG A 359 -6.64 -50.18 19.14
N LEU A 360 -7.14 -51.35 18.75
CA LEU A 360 -8.47 -51.83 19.12
C LEU A 360 -8.57 -52.18 20.61
N MET A 361 -7.51 -52.76 21.18
CA MET A 361 -7.40 -52.99 22.63
C MET A 361 -7.38 -51.67 23.42
N VAL A 362 -6.61 -50.67 22.96
CA VAL A 362 -6.61 -49.33 23.56
C VAL A 362 -8.02 -48.72 23.51
N TYR A 363 -8.72 -48.83 22.38
CA TYR A 363 -10.09 -48.33 22.27
C TYR A 363 -11.04 -48.97 23.28
N GLY A 364 -11.01 -50.30 23.40
CA GLY A 364 -11.80 -51.03 24.39
C GLY A 364 -11.45 -50.63 25.82
N TRP A 365 -10.16 -50.46 26.13
CA TRP A 365 -9.69 -50.05 27.45
C TRP A 365 -10.15 -48.65 27.80
N ILE A 366 -10.02 -47.69 26.87
CA ILE A 366 -10.55 -46.34 27.03
C ILE A 366 -12.06 -46.38 27.30
N ALA A 367 -12.82 -47.21 26.58
CA ALA A 367 -14.25 -47.36 26.82
C ALA A 367 -14.54 -47.84 28.25
N GLY A 368 -13.75 -48.78 28.78
CA GLY A 368 -13.83 -49.24 30.16
C GLY A 368 -13.48 -48.14 31.16
N GLU A 369 -12.46 -47.34 30.88
CA GLU A 369 -12.06 -46.20 31.72
C GLU A 369 -13.19 -45.16 31.81
N VAL A 370 -13.74 -44.73 30.66
CA VAL A 370 -14.88 -43.79 30.61
C VAL A 370 -16.09 -44.38 31.32
N LEU A 371 -16.42 -45.64 31.06
CA LEU A 371 -17.59 -46.28 31.66
C LEU A 371 -17.44 -46.46 33.17
N SER A 372 -16.24 -46.77 33.66
CA SER A 372 -15.97 -46.86 35.10
C SER A 372 -16.24 -45.53 35.82
N GLN A 373 -15.83 -44.41 35.21
CA GLN A 373 -16.11 -43.07 35.73
C GLN A 373 -17.60 -42.73 35.61
N ALA A 374 -18.27 -43.12 34.52
CA ALA A 374 -19.71 -42.91 34.35
C ALA A 374 -20.56 -43.67 35.38
N LEU A 375 -20.10 -44.84 35.81
CA LEU A 375 -20.76 -45.68 36.82
C LEU A 375 -20.36 -45.36 38.27
N SER A 376 -19.60 -44.29 38.50
CA SER A 376 -18.99 -44.01 39.81
C SER A 376 -19.94 -43.48 40.90
N SER A 377 -21.11 -42.94 40.54
CA SER A 377 -22.10 -42.43 41.50
C SER A 377 -23.39 -43.25 41.48
N ARG A 378 -23.80 -43.73 42.66
CA ARG A 378 -25.03 -44.52 42.84
C ARG A 378 -26.30 -43.73 42.52
N GLU A 379 -26.27 -42.40 42.67
CA GLU A 379 -27.42 -41.53 42.37
C GLU A 379 -27.86 -41.65 40.91
N TRP A 380 -26.91 -41.87 39.99
CA TRP A 380 -27.17 -42.01 38.57
C TRP A 380 -27.55 -43.45 38.16
N LEU A 381 -27.46 -44.42 39.06
CA LEU A 381 -27.70 -45.84 38.76
C LEU A 381 -29.09 -46.33 39.19
N THR A 382 -29.99 -45.42 39.54
CA THR A 382 -31.34 -45.74 40.04
C THR A 382 -32.27 -46.28 38.94
N SER A 383 -32.05 -45.90 37.68
CA SER A 383 -32.79 -46.39 36.52
C SER A 383 -31.98 -46.20 35.24
N ARG A 384 -32.41 -46.85 34.13
CA ARG A 384 -31.80 -46.66 32.81
C ARG A 384 -31.83 -45.20 32.35
N LYS A 385 -32.99 -44.56 32.55
CA LYS A 385 -33.20 -43.16 32.23
C LYS A 385 -32.29 -42.24 33.05
N ALA A 386 -32.18 -42.46 34.37
CA ALA A 386 -31.29 -41.67 35.22
C ALA A 386 -29.81 -41.82 34.79
N PHE A 387 -29.39 -43.03 34.43
CA PHE A 387 -28.04 -43.26 33.91
C PHE A 387 -27.81 -42.53 32.59
N MET A 388 -28.73 -42.66 31.63
CA MET A 388 -28.68 -41.97 30.35
C MET A 388 -28.61 -40.44 30.52
N GLU A 389 -29.49 -39.85 31.32
CA GLU A 389 -29.48 -38.40 31.60
C GLU A 389 -28.15 -37.96 32.25
N SER A 390 -27.58 -38.80 33.12
CA SER A 390 -26.32 -38.50 33.79
C SER A 390 -25.11 -38.44 32.85
N LEU A 391 -25.15 -39.14 31.71
CA LEU A 391 -24.08 -39.11 30.70
C LEU A 391 -23.98 -37.75 30.00
N TYR A 392 -25.10 -37.02 29.93
CA TYR A 392 -25.20 -35.73 29.24
C TYR A 392 -25.30 -34.54 30.20
N ASN A 393 -24.92 -34.72 31.46
CA ASN A 393 -24.86 -33.65 32.45
C ASN A 393 -23.47 -33.01 32.52
N GLN A 394 -23.04 -32.35 31.44
CA GLN A 394 -21.76 -31.63 31.29
C GLN A 394 -20.54 -32.49 31.66
N ARG A 395 -20.41 -33.67 31.03
CA ARG A 395 -19.36 -34.64 31.35
C ARG A 395 -18.08 -34.39 30.57
N ARG A 396 -16.95 -34.48 31.29
CA ARG A 396 -15.60 -34.63 30.75
C ARG A 396 -14.91 -35.76 31.51
N TYR A 397 -14.28 -36.66 30.78
CA TYR A 397 -13.45 -37.72 31.34
C TYR A 397 -12.00 -37.40 31.07
N VAL A 398 -11.20 -37.39 32.14
CA VAL A 398 -9.75 -37.27 32.06
C VAL A 398 -9.18 -38.66 32.37
N ILE A 399 -8.47 -39.23 31.39
CA ILE A 399 -7.80 -40.52 31.47
C ILE A 399 -6.32 -40.22 31.34
N ASP A 400 -5.70 -39.88 32.46
CA ASP A 400 -4.34 -39.37 32.54
C ASP A 400 -4.15 -38.13 31.64
N ASP A 401 -3.50 -38.28 30.48
CA ASP A 401 -3.25 -37.25 29.49
C ASP A 401 -4.22 -37.27 28.29
N LEU A 402 -5.23 -38.15 28.30
CA LEU A 402 -6.33 -38.16 27.33
C LEU A 402 -7.57 -37.48 27.91
N VAL A 403 -8.22 -36.63 27.12
CA VAL A 403 -9.47 -35.96 27.48
C VAL A 403 -10.56 -36.40 26.52
N ILE A 404 -11.67 -36.90 27.06
CA ILE A 404 -12.84 -37.35 26.30
C ILE A 404 -14.06 -36.57 26.79
N GLY A 405 -14.67 -35.80 25.90
CA GLY A 405 -15.72 -34.84 26.19
C GLY A 405 -15.42 -33.48 25.56
N ASP A 406 -16.29 -32.49 25.72
CA ASP A 406 -17.42 -32.48 26.66
C ASP A 406 -18.69 -33.13 26.10
N PHE A 407 -19.44 -33.82 26.94
CA PHE A 407 -20.77 -34.33 26.63
C PHE A 407 -21.84 -33.50 27.33
N GLY A 408 -22.96 -33.26 26.64
CA GLY A 408 -24.02 -32.46 27.24
C GLY A 408 -25.35 -32.60 26.52
N GLY A 409 -26.44 -32.45 27.27
CA GLY A 409 -27.80 -32.62 26.78
C GLY A 409 -28.42 -31.32 26.29
N ASP A 410 -29.75 -31.26 26.35
CA ASP A 410 -30.50 -30.05 26.02
C ASP A 410 -30.18 -28.94 27.04
N CYS A 411 -29.42 -27.95 26.60
CA CYS A 411 -29.07 -26.78 27.39
C CYS A 411 -30.29 -25.85 27.61
N LYS A 412 -30.41 -25.31 28.83
CA LYS A 412 -31.44 -24.32 29.20
C LYS A 412 -30.79 -22.98 29.56
N GLY A 413 -31.54 -21.88 29.43
CA GLY A 413 -31.17 -20.57 29.97
C GLY A 413 -29.88 -19.96 29.41
N GLY A 414 -29.56 -20.18 28.13
CA GLY A 414 -28.34 -19.66 27.50
C GLY A 414 -27.06 -20.37 27.95
N ALA A 415 -27.13 -21.54 28.59
CA ALA A 415 -25.94 -22.29 29.01
C ALA A 415 -24.94 -22.53 27.87
N GLY A 416 -25.43 -22.79 26.65
CA GLY A 416 -24.57 -22.94 25.46
C GLY A 416 -23.77 -21.69 25.11
N GLU A 417 -24.37 -20.51 25.22
CA GLU A 417 -23.68 -19.23 25.01
C GLU A 417 -22.60 -18.98 26.08
N ARG A 418 -22.75 -19.59 27.26
CA ARG A 418 -21.78 -19.57 28.37
C ARG A 418 -20.75 -20.69 28.29
N GLY A 419 -20.73 -21.46 27.20
CA GLY A 419 -19.73 -22.50 26.93
C GLY A 419 -20.09 -23.91 27.37
N ALA A 420 -21.33 -24.17 27.79
CA ALA A 420 -21.79 -25.53 28.05
C ALA A 420 -21.83 -26.35 26.76
N ALA A 421 -21.49 -27.64 26.84
CA ALA A 421 -21.70 -28.57 25.74
C ALA A 421 -23.21 -28.83 25.62
N CYS A 422 -23.80 -28.51 24.47
CA CYS A 422 -25.22 -28.67 24.24
C CYS A 422 -25.45 -29.70 23.15
N ASN A 423 -26.35 -30.65 23.39
CA ASN A 423 -26.70 -31.69 22.45
C ASN A 423 -25.48 -32.38 21.87
N CYS A 424 -24.52 -32.70 22.73
CA CYS A 424 -23.27 -33.33 22.39
C CYS A 424 -23.15 -34.74 22.93
N ASN A 425 -23.13 -35.71 22.01
CA ASN A 425 -22.94 -37.12 22.31
C ASN A 425 -21.63 -37.70 21.75
N GLN A 426 -20.66 -36.85 21.39
CA GLN A 426 -19.35 -37.30 20.94
C GLN A 426 -18.21 -36.59 21.67
N GLY A 427 -17.31 -37.36 22.28
CA GLY A 427 -16.27 -36.83 23.16
C GLY A 427 -14.85 -36.85 22.61
N GLY A 428 -14.59 -37.49 21.47
CA GLY A 428 -13.23 -37.46 20.91
C GLY A 428 -12.97 -36.14 20.19
N SER A 429 -11.85 -35.50 20.49
CA SER A 429 -11.44 -34.22 19.88
C SER A 429 -10.10 -34.31 19.13
N VAL A 430 -9.45 -35.48 19.13
CA VAL A 430 -8.09 -35.65 18.57
C VAL A 430 -8.11 -36.67 17.45
N VAL A 431 -7.45 -36.33 16.34
CA VAL A 431 -7.15 -37.25 15.23
C VAL A 431 -5.63 -37.39 15.12
N TYR A 432 -5.16 -38.63 15.00
CA TYR A 432 -3.76 -38.99 14.87
C TYR A 432 -3.48 -39.48 13.45
N ILE A 433 -2.49 -38.92 12.75
CA ILE A 433 -2.05 -39.39 11.44
C ILE A 433 -0.91 -40.39 11.63
N ASN A 434 -1.05 -41.56 11.00
CA ASN A 434 -0.06 -42.62 11.04
C ASN A 434 0.27 -43.06 9.61
N VAL A 435 1.51 -43.45 9.40
CA VAL A 435 1.99 -44.03 8.15
C VAL A 435 2.29 -45.51 8.33
N ILE A 436 2.01 -46.31 7.30
CA ILE A 436 2.48 -47.70 7.26
C ILE A 436 3.96 -47.72 6.82
N GLY A 437 4.81 -48.31 7.66
CA GLY A 437 6.22 -48.57 7.34
C GLY A 437 6.44 -49.91 6.63
N SER A 438 7.69 -50.20 6.26
CA SER A 438 8.04 -51.38 5.45
C SER A 438 7.66 -52.74 6.07
N SER A 439 7.55 -52.82 7.41
CA SER A 439 7.11 -54.00 8.15
C SER A 439 5.60 -54.09 8.37
N TYR A 440 4.80 -53.27 7.65
CA TYR A 440 3.36 -53.08 7.87
C TYR A 440 3.00 -52.49 9.25
N ARG A 441 4.00 -51.99 10.00
CA ARG A 441 3.83 -51.31 11.28
C ARG A 441 3.41 -49.86 11.08
N LEU A 442 2.60 -49.34 12.00
CA LEU A 442 2.15 -47.96 12.01
C LEU A 442 3.14 -47.08 12.76
N PHE A 443 3.50 -45.96 12.14
CA PHE A 443 4.35 -44.94 12.75
C PHE A 443 3.58 -43.63 12.84
N PRO A 444 3.52 -42.98 14.01
CA PRO A 444 2.88 -41.68 14.13
C PRO A 444 3.70 -40.65 13.36
N VAL A 445 3.01 -39.79 12.60
CA VAL A 445 3.66 -38.70 11.87
C VAL A 445 3.95 -37.55 12.83
N ASN A 446 5.16 -36.97 12.77
CA ASN A 446 5.49 -35.75 13.51
C ASN A 446 4.60 -34.60 13.04
N GLY A 447 3.95 -33.89 13.98
CA GLY A 447 2.94 -32.88 13.64
C GLY A 447 1.64 -33.48 13.07
N GLY A 448 1.49 -34.81 13.08
CA GLY A 448 0.31 -35.54 12.59
C GLY A 448 -0.86 -35.56 13.56
N VAL A 449 -0.85 -34.74 14.62
CA VAL A 449 -1.94 -34.69 15.61
C VAL A 449 -2.80 -33.46 15.33
N THR A 450 -4.08 -33.67 15.03
CA THR A 450 -5.05 -32.59 14.86
C THR A 450 -6.00 -32.58 16.05
N ILE A 451 -6.00 -31.47 16.79
CA ILE A 451 -6.88 -31.23 17.93
C ILE A 451 -8.00 -30.29 17.49
N PHE A 452 -9.23 -30.73 17.68
CA PHE A 452 -10.44 -29.96 17.40
C PHE A 452 -10.96 -29.28 18.68
N ASP A 453 -11.60 -28.13 18.51
CA ASP A 453 -12.17 -27.37 19.63
C ASP A 453 -13.29 -28.17 20.31
N SER A 454 -13.08 -28.52 21.58
CA SER A 454 -14.05 -29.30 22.37
C SER A 454 -15.38 -28.58 22.58
N LYS A 455 -15.46 -27.25 22.40
CA LYS A 455 -16.71 -26.50 22.45
C LYS A 455 -17.63 -26.81 21.25
N LYS A 456 -17.04 -27.25 20.13
CA LYS A 456 -17.79 -27.60 18.92
C LYS A 456 -17.98 -29.09 18.87
N CYS A 457 -19.15 -29.53 19.35
CA CYS A 457 -19.48 -30.95 19.33
C CYS A 457 -19.40 -31.53 17.92
N TYR A 458 -20.17 -31.00 16.97
CA TYR A 458 -20.18 -31.43 15.58
C TYR A 458 -19.45 -30.41 14.71
N ILE A 459 -18.66 -30.91 13.76
CA ILE A 459 -17.98 -30.06 12.78
C ILE A 459 -18.96 -29.78 11.64
N ASN A 460 -19.84 -28.82 11.86
CA ASN A 460 -20.77 -28.35 10.84
C ASN A 460 -20.05 -27.31 9.96
N LYS A 461 -20.03 -27.54 8.63
CA LYS A 461 -19.39 -26.67 7.63
C LYS A 461 -17.87 -26.53 7.84
N PRO A 462 -17.10 -27.63 7.75
CA PRO A 462 -15.67 -27.54 7.92
C PRO A 462 -15.04 -26.66 6.83
N ARG A 463 -14.05 -25.86 7.22
CA ARG A 463 -13.20 -25.12 6.30
C ARG A 463 -11.76 -25.45 6.63
N ILE A 464 -11.01 -25.83 5.60
CA ILE A 464 -9.56 -25.90 5.66
C ILE A 464 -9.08 -24.67 4.91
N PRO A 465 -8.42 -23.72 5.58
CA PRO A 465 -7.86 -22.57 4.90
C PRO A 465 -6.78 -23.00 3.89
N SER A 466 -6.72 -22.32 2.74
CA SER A 466 -5.75 -22.60 1.68
C SER A 466 -4.32 -22.57 2.22
N PRO A 467 -3.51 -23.64 2.07
CA PRO A 467 -2.14 -23.65 2.56
C PRO A 467 -1.20 -22.86 1.65
N MET A 468 -0.31 -22.09 2.27
CA MET A 468 0.87 -21.50 1.64
C MET A 468 2.05 -22.45 1.83
N SER A 469 2.47 -23.09 0.74
CA SER A 469 3.62 -24.00 0.73
C SER A 469 4.86 -23.27 0.26
N ILE A 470 5.73 -22.90 1.19
CA ILE A 470 7.03 -22.28 0.90
C ILE A 470 8.08 -23.38 0.81
N LEU A 471 8.83 -23.39 -0.28
CA LEU A 471 9.88 -24.35 -0.55
C LEU A 471 11.26 -23.71 -0.45
N SER A 472 12.20 -24.39 0.19
CA SER A 472 13.62 -24.05 0.17
C SER A 472 14.42 -25.24 -0.35
N LEU A 473 15.42 -24.96 -1.18
CA LEU A 473 16.40 -25.98 -1.56
C LEU A 473 17.63 -25.86 -0.67
N THR A 474 18.14 -27.01 -0.25
CA THR A 474 19.41 -27.14 0.48
C THR A 474 20.44 -27.67 -0.50
N LEU A 475 21.31 -26.79 -0.99
CA LEU A 475 22.36 -27.15 -1.96
C LEU A 475 23.54 -27.79 -1.22
N PHE A 476 23.81 -29.08 -1.46
CA PHE A 476 24.75 -29.86 -0.64
C PHE A 476 26.19 -29.92 -1.16
N ASP A 477 26.50 -29.27 -2.28
CA ASP A 477 27.83 -29.40 -2.92
C ASP A 477 28.97 -28.83 -2.06
N THR A 478 28.67 -27.81 -1.25
CA THR A 478 29.63 -27.13 -0.38
C THR A 478 28.98 -26.75 0.95
N ALA A 479 29.81 -26.48 1.97
CA ALA A 479 29.33 -26.15 3.31
C ALA A 479 28.51 -24.85 3.35
N LEU A 480 28.90 -23.82 2.60
CA LEU A 480 28.29 -22.49 2.68
C LEU A 480 26.76 -22.48 2.42
N PRO A 481 26.22 -23.03 1.31
CA PRO A 481 24.78 -23.12 1.12
C PRO A 481 24.05 -23.93 2.21
N VAL A 482 24.67 -25.01 2.69
CA VAL A 482 24.10 -25.85 3.76
C VAL A 482 23.99 -25.06 5.06
N ASP A 483 25.07 -24.38 5.46
CA ASP A 483 25.14 -23.57 6.68
C ASP A 483 24.21 -22.35 6.59
N THR A 484 24.11 -21.74 5.41
CA THR A 484 23.19 -20.63 5.12
C THR A 484 21.75 -21.08 5.31
N TYR A 485 21.37 -22.20 4.68
CA TYR A 485 20.03 -22.79 4.84
C TYR A 485 19.74 -23.14 6.31
N ALA A 486 20.67 -23.82 6.99
CA ALA A 486 20.48 -24.23 8.38
C ALA A 486 20.25 -23.03 9.30
N SER A 487 21.01 -21.95 9.10
CA SER A 487 20.90 -20.71 9.87
C SER A 487 19.54 -20.02 9.66
N MET A 488 19.09 -19.90 8.41
CA MET A 488 17.81 -19.25 8.10
C MET A 488 16.61 -20.11 8.53
N SER A 489 16.66 -21.42 8.29
CA SER A 489 15.54 -22.34 8.47
C SER A 489 15.04 -22.39 9.91
N ALA A 490 15.94 -22.37 10.90
CA ALA A 490 15.53 -22.42 12.32
C ALA A 490 14.60 -21.26 12.70
N ALA A 491 14.89 -20.06 12.18
CA ALA A 491 14.11 -18.86 12.44
C ALA A 491 12.90 -18.73 11.50
N LEU A 492 12.98 -19.26 10.28
CA LEU A 492 11.86 -19.28 9.34
C LEU A 492 10.64 -20.03 9.92
N HIS A 493 10.87 -21.12 10.65
CA HIS A 493 9.80 -21.94 11.24
C HIS A 493 9.29 -21.41 12.60
N SER A 494 10.00 -20.49 13.24
CA SER A 494 9.72 -20.13 14.64
C SER A 494 8.48 -19.23 14.87
N PRO A 495 8.03 -18.35 13.94
CA PRO A 495 6.77 -17.64 14.07
C PRO A 495 5.54 -18.56 14.05
N ILE A 496 5.70 -19.81 13.59
CA ILE A 496 4.66 -20.83 13.61
C ILE A 496 4.60 -21.41 15.04
N SER A 497 4.24 -20.56 16.02
CA SER A 497 3.91 -21.02 17.35
C SER A 497 2.50 -21.61 17.37
N GLU A 498 2.28 -22.70 18.11
CA GLU A 498 0.94 -23.25 18.37
C GLU A 498 -0.05 -22.21 18.94
N LYS A 499 0.45 -21.14 19.57
CA LYS A 499 -0.39 -20.07 20.12
C LYS A 499 -1.16 -19.32 19.04
N ASP A 500 -0.57 -19.13 17.86
CA ASP A 500 -1.21 -18.36 16.78
C ASP A 500 -1.97 -19.30 15.83
N SER A 501 -3.17 -19.69 16.27
CA SER A 501 -3.85 -20.89 15.76
C SER A 501 -4.30 -20.82 14.29
N VAL A 502 -4.42 -19.64 13.70
CA VAL A 502 -4.92 -19.53 12.31
C VAL A 502 -3.76 -19.60 11.31
N LEU A 503 -2.72 -18.79 11.51
CA LEU A 503 -1.57 -18.73 10.59
C LEU A 503 -0.73 -20.00 10.63
N SER A 504 -0.55 -20.60 11.82
CA SER A 504 0.11 -21.91 11.96
C SER A 504 -0.61 -23.04 11.23
N ARG A 505 -1.86 -22.82 10.81
CA ARG A 505 -2.64 -23.78 10.01
C ARG A 505 -2.50 -23.58 8.50
N GLN A 506 -1.92 -22.47 8.04
CA GLN A 506 -1.81 -22.17 6.61
C GLN A 506 -0.38 -22.11 6.10
N LEU A 507 0.59 -21.65 6.91
CA LEU A 507 1.97 -21.50 6.46
C LEU A 507 2.75 -22.79 6.68
N PHE A 508 3.24 -23.40 5.60
CA PHE A 508 4.02 -24.62 5.63
C PHE A 508 5.35 -24.40 4.92
N PHE A 509 6.44 -24.68 5.62
CA PHE A 509 7.79 -24.60 5.08
C PHE A 509 8.30 -26.01 4.79
N HIS A 510 8.86 -26.19 3.60
CA HIS A 510 9.37 -27.46 3.12
C HIS A 510 10.80 -27.28 2.64
N SER A 511 11.60 -28.31 2.84
CA SER A 511 12.99 -28.34 2.39
C SER A 511 13.27 -29.57 1.56
N MET A 512 14.15 -29.40 0.57
CA MET A 512 14.63 -30.50 -0.25
C MET A 512 16.11 -30.32 -0.52
N ALA A 513 16.85 -31.43 -0.42
CA ALA A 513 18.23 -31.47 -0.84
C ALA A 513 18.34 -31.54 -2.37
N SER A 514 19.26 -30.79 -2.94
CA SER A 514 19.66 -30.90 -4.35
C SER A 514 21.12 -30.51 -4.51
N SER A 515 21.77 -30.92 -5.60
CA SER A 515 23.03 -30.32 -6.01
C SER A 515 22.74 -29.06 -6.81
N SER A 516 23.68 -28.13 -6.84
CA SER A 516 23.60 -26.88 -7.60
C SER A 516 23.45 -27.15 -9.10
N ALA A 517 24.02 -28.26 -9.61
CA ALA A 517 23.87 -28.66 -11.01
C ALA A 517 22.45 -29.18 -11.35
N GLU A 518 21.68 -29.62 -10.35
CA GLU A 518 20.36 -30.24 -10.51
C GLU A 518 19.23 -29.42 -9.87
N SER A 519 19.55 -28.26 -9.30
CA SER A 519 18.67 -27.41 -8.51
C SER A 519 17.42 -27.00 -9.29
N ALA A 520 17.60 -26.46 -10.50
CA ALA A 520 16.52 -26.02 -11.38
C ALA A 520 15.62 -27.18 -11.81
N ARG A 521 16.20 -28.33 -12.17
CA ARG A 521 15.44 -29.54 -12.53
C ARG A 521 14.65 -30.08 -11.33
N THR A 522 15.25 -30.04 -10.15
CA THR A 522 14.62 -30.44 -8.89
C THR A 522 13.46 -29.53 -8.54
N LEU A 523 13.63 -28.21 -8.68
CA LEU A 523 12.57 -27.23 -8.46
C LEU A 523 11.44 -27.40 -9.49
N GLN A 524 11.75 -27.52 -10.78
CA GLN A 524 10.76 -27.78 -11.83
C GLN A 524 9.94 -29.03 -11.55
N HIS A 525 10.60 -30.15 -11.23
CA HIS A 525 9.91 -31.38 -10.86
C HIS A 525 8.96 -31.18 -9.68
N GLN A 526 9.29 -30.29 -8.75
CA GLN A 526 8.48 -30.03 -7.57
C GLN A 526 7.31 -29.11 -7.86
N LEU A 527 7.44 -28.19 -8.80
CA LEU A 527 6.33 -27.40 -9.33
C LEU A 527 5.34 -28.27 -10.10
N ASP A 528 5.85 -29.20 -10.91
CA ASP A 528 5.04 -30.09 -11.74
C ASP A 528 4.29 -31.14 -10.91
N THR A 529 4.86 -31.56 -9.77
CA THR A 529 4.34 -32.67 -8.98
C THR A 529 3.79 -32.27 -7.62
N ARG A 530 4.09 -31.09 -7.10
CA ARG A 530 3.68 -30.68 -5.76
C ARG A 530 3.21 -29.23 -5.77
N SER A 531 2.34 -28.92 -4.83
CA SER A 531 1.97 -27.53 -4.56
C SER A 531 3.19 -26.78 -4.04
N VAL A 532 3.64 -25.76 -4.76
CA VAL A 532 4.66 -24.81 -4.30
C VAL A 532 4.08 -23.41 -4.53
N THR A 533 3.91 -22.65 -3.46
CA THR A 533 3.39 -21.28 -3.53
C THR A 533 4.52 -20.28 -3.75
N ALA A 534 5.64 -20.46 -3.04
CA ALA A 534 6.80 -19.60 -3.15
C ALA A 534 8.09 -20.37 -2.86
N VAL A 535 9.21 -19.86 -3.35
CA VAL A 535 10.56 -20.33 -3.05
C VAL A 535 11.28 -19.28 -2.19
N PHE A 536 11.95 -19.75 -1.14
CA PHE A 536 12.71 -18.91 -0.21
C PHE A 536 14.09 -19.54 0.06
N GLY A 537 15.09 -18.71 0.39
CA GLY A 537 16.43 -19.16 0.76
C GLY A 537 17.42 -19.10 -0.39
N VAL A 538 18.39 -20.03 -0.41
CA VAL A 538 19.47 -20.03 -1.40
C VAL A 538 18.95 -20.41 -2.79
N VAL A 539 19.32 -19.61 -3.80
CA VAL A 539 18.88 -19.77 -5.20
C VAL A 539 20.06 -19.53 -6.15
N ASP A 540 19.98 -20.08 -7.36
CA ASP A 540 20.92 -19.83 -8.45
C ASP A 540 20.22 -19.30 -9.72
N ASP A 541 21.00 -18.93 -10.74
CA ASP A 541 20.48 -18.35 -11.98
C ASP A 541 19.57 -19.32 -12.75
N ALA A 542 19.89 -20.62 -12.70
CA ALA A 542 19.12 -21.65 -13.39
C ALA A 542 17.71 -21.80 -12.78
N MET A 543 17.61 -21.69 -11.45
CA MET A 543 16.33 -21.67 -10.74
C MET A 543 15.55 -20.38 -11.02
N LEU A 544 16.18 -19.19 -10.95
CA LEU A 544 15.49 -17.92 -11.20
C LEU A 544 14.92 -17.81 -12.61
N SER A 545 15.51 -18.52 -13.57
CA SER A 545 15.05 -18.58 -14.96
C SER A 545 13.75 -19.38 -15.14
N ILE A 546 13.25 -20.07 -14.10
CA ILE A 546 12.00 -20.84 -14.17
C ILE A 546 10.81 -19.88 -14.08
N ALA A 547 9.95 -19.94 -15.10
CA ALA A 547 8.72 -19.15 -15.17
C ALA A 547 7.66 -19.59 -14.14
N GLU A 548 6.74 -18.70 -13.81
CA GLU A 548 5.58 -18.97 -12.92
C GLU A 548 5.91 -19.35 -11.46
N VAL A 549 7.15 -19.12 -11.02
CA VAL A 549 7.58 -19.35 -9.62
C VAL A 549 7.75 -18.04 -8.89
N ALA A 550 7.07 -17.87 -7.76
CA ALA A 550 7.30 -16.72 -6.88
C ALA A 550 8.52 -16.96 -5.98
N PHE A 551 9.64 -16.28 -6.24
CA PHE A 551 10.80 -16.23 -5.37
C PHE A 551 10.65 -15.06 -4.38
N VAL A 552 10.63 -15.35 -3.09
CA VAL A 552 10.53 -14.32 -2.04
C VAL A 552 11.89 -14.22 -1.38
N ASP A 553 12.48 -13.03 -1.41
CA ASP A 553 13.81 -12.67 -0.91
C ASP A 553 14.90 -13.74 -1.20
N PRO A 554 15.17 -14.03 -2.49
CA PRO A 554 16.17 -15.02 -2.85
C PRO A 554 17.56 -14.63 -2.32
N VAL A 555 18.29 -15.61 -1.77
CA VAL A 555 19.65 -15.43 -1.28
C VAL A 555 20.64 -15.96 -2.32
N MET A 556 21.39 -15.06 -2.93
CA MET A 556 22.46 -15.39 -3.86
C MET A 556 23.78 -15.54 -3.10
N LEU A 557 24.52 -16.63 -3.35
CA LEU A 557 25.83 -16.87 -2.72
C LEU A 557 26.96 -16.06 -3.35
N THR A 558 26.74 -15.56 -4.57
CA THR A 558 27.63 -14.63 -5.26
C THR A 558 26.90 -13.31 -5.48
N PRO A 559 27.59 -12.16 -5.49
CA PRO A 559 26.94 -10.88 -5.73
C PRO A 559 26.30 -10.85 -7.11
N ARG A 560 25.04 -10.42 -7.16
CA ARG A 560 24.26 -10.25 -8.37
C ARG A 560 23.54 -8.91 -8.35
N LEU A 561 23.32 -8.36 -9.53
CA LEU A 561 22.40 -7.24 -9.71
C LEU A 561 20.95 -7.73 -9.58
N HIS A 562 20.01 -6.81 -9.37
CA HIS A 562 18.60 -7.17 -9.20
C HIS A 562 18.03 -7.92 -10.42
N HIS A 563 17.21 -8.93 -10.17
CA HIS A 563 16.48 -9.65 -11.22
C HIS A 563 15.19 -8.88 -11.59
N ARG A 564 14.90 -8.71 -12.88
CA ARG A 564 13.76 -7.88 -13.36
C ARG A 564 12.41 -8.59 -13.33
N GLY A 565 12.41 -9.92 -13.23
CA GLY A 565 11.17 -10.70 -13.26
C GLY A 565 10.22 -10.33 -12.12
N LYS A 566 8.94 -10.07 -12.46
CA LYS A 566 7.85 -9.80 -11.51
C LYS A 566 7.77 -10.86 -10.41
N ASN A 567 8.15 -12.08 -10.76
CA ASN A 567 8.12 -13.26 -9.93
C ASN A 567 9.26 -13.31 -8.89
N VAL A 568 10.20 -12.38 -8.90
CA VAL A 568 11.27 -12.26 -7.90
C VAL A 568 11.00 -11.05 -7.01
N ILE A 569 10.64 -11.28 -5.75
CA ILE A 569 10.28 -10.25 -4.77
C ILE A 569 11.45 -10.03 -3.82
N GLN A 570 12.13 -8.89 -3.89
CA GLN A 570 13.25 -8.61 -3.00
C GLN A 570 12.77 -7.88 -1.73
N LEU A 571 12.97 -8.50 -0.56
CA LEU A 571 12.66 -7.89 0.73
C LEU A 571 13.90 -7.19 1.32
N SER A 572 15.07 -7.75 1.07
CA SER A 572 16.38 -7.21 1.42
C SER A 572 16.87 -6.16 0.41
N PRO A 573 17.79 -5.25 0.77
CA PRO A 573 18.30 -4.26 -0.18
C PRO A 573 19.00 -4.91 -1.37
N THR A 574 18.65 -4.53 -2.59
CA THR A 574 19.40 -4.96 -3.79
C THR A 574 20.84 -4.46 -3.75
N LEU A 575 21.75 -5.10 -4.50
CA LEU A 575 23.14 -4.67 -4.56
C LEU A 575 23.24 -3.21 -5.02
N GLU A 576 22.41 -2.77 -5.96
CA GLU A 576 22.33 -1.41 -6.47
C GLU A 576 21.88 -0.42 -5.39
N GLN A 577 20.83 -0.76 -4.62
CA GLN A 577 20.39 0.06 -3.49
C GLN A 577 21.49 0.22 -2.44
N GLN A 578 22.21 -0.87 -2.13
CA GLN A 578 23.33 -0.83 -1.20
C GLN A 578 24.45 0.06 -1.74
N LEU A 579 24.92 -0.20 -2.97
CA LEU A 579 26.00 0.57 -3.60
C LEU A 579 25.64 2.05 -3.70
N PHE A 580 24.38 2.40 -3.99
CA PHE A 580 23.92 3.79 -4.04
C PHE A 580 24.08 4.49 -2.69
N VAL A 581 23.64 3.86 -1.59
CA VAL A 581 23.77 4.40 -0.23
C VAL A 581 25.24 4.49 0.18
N VAL A 582 26.02 3.44 -0.07
CA VAL A 582 27.45 3.40 0.29
C VAL A 582 28.23 4.49 -0.46
N VAL A 583 28.05 4.61 -1.78
CA VAL A 583 28.74 5.61 -2.60
C VAL A 583 28.35 7.02 -2.18
N GLY A 584 27.06 7.29 -1.94
CA GLY A 584 26.61 8.60 -1.45
C GLY A 584 27.23 8.98 -0.10
N TYR A 585 27.38 8.01 0.81
CA TYR A 585 28.07 8.24 2.08
C TYR A 585 29.57 8.51 1.90
N VAL A 586 30.26 7.72 1.07
CA VAL A 586 31.70 7.81 0.87
C VAL A 586 32.09 9.09 0.13
N THR A 587 31.35 9.45 -0.91
CA THR A 587 31.56 10.71 -1.65
C THR A 587 31.37 11.93 -0.76
N ASN A 588 30.40 11.89 0.16
CA ASN A 588 30.18 12.98 1.12
C ASN A 588 31.19 13.01 2.28
N THR A 589 31.66 11.86 2.76
CA THR A 589 32.56 11.81 3.93
C THR A 589 34.04 11.77 3.59
N SER A 590 34.40 11.45 2.35
CA SER A 590 35.80 11.23 1.94
C SER A 590 36.00 11.55 0.45
N ALA A 591 35.46 12.70 -0.01
CA ALA A 591 35.46 13.11 -1.42
C ALA A 591 36.82 13.05 -2.12
N SER A 592 37.92 13.31 -1.40
CA SER A 592 39.29 13.31 -1.96
C SER A 592 39.98 11.95 -1.90
N ALA A 593 39.44 10.97 -1.16
CA ALA A 593 40.06 9.67 -1.01
C ALA A 593 39.81 8.81 -2.27
N PRO A 594 40.84 8.11 -2.79
CA PRO A 594 40.68 7.27 -3.97
C PRO A 594 39.67 6.15 -3.69
N MET A 595 38.83 5.84 -4.68
CA MET A 595 37.93 4.68 -4.66
C MET A 595 38.45 3.62 -5.61
N SER A 596 38.59 2.39 -5.12
CA SER A 596 38.84 1.19 -5.93
C SER A 596 37.81 0.12 -5.61
N ALA A 597 37.65 -0.85 -6.51
CA ALA A 597 36.76 -1.98 -6.31
C ALA A 597 37.46 -3.30 -6.62
N ILE A 598 37.06 -4.33 -5.90
CA ILE A 598 37.35 -5.74 -6.18
C ILE A 598 35.99 -6.40 -6.28
N VAL A 599 35.72 -7.05 -7.42
CA VAL A 599 34.43 -7.70 -7.66
C VAL A 599 34.69 -9.16 -8.01
N ARG A 600 34.11 -10.07 -7.23
CA ARG A 600 34.19 -11.52 -7.43
C ARG A 600 32.88 -12.05 -7.99
N GLY A 601 32.97 -12.98 -8.93
CA GLY A 601 31.82 -13.72 -9.48
C GLY A 601 31.55 -13.45 -10.96
N ALA A 602 30.65 -14.25 -11.54
CA ALA A 602 30.36 -14.24 -12.97
C ALA A 602 29.87 -12.87 -13.51
N ASP A 603 29.13 -12.11 -12.70
CA ASP A 603 28.59 -10.79 -13.08
C ASP A 603 29.52 -9.61 -12.76
N ALA A 604 30.80 -9.88 -12.45
CA ALA A 604 31.72 -8.84 -12.03
C ALA A 604 31.83 -7.67 -13.02
N THR A 605 31.78 -7.95 -14.32
CA THR A 605 31.80 -6.93 -15.39
C THR A 605 30.54 -6.06 -15.38
N ILE A 606 29.36 -6.64 -15.16
CA ILE A 606 28.09 -5.91 -15.13
C ILE A 606 27.99 -5.08 -13.85
N ILE A 607 28.42 -5.65 -12.72
CA ILE A 607 28.52 -4.96 -11.44
C ILE A 607 29.51 -3.79 -11.52
N GLU A 608 30.65 -3.95 -12.20
CA GLU A 608 31.60 -2.86 -12.44
C GLU A 608 30.91 -1.69 -13.15
N VAL A 609 30.15 -1.96 -14.23
CA VAL A 609 29.48 -0.89 -14.96
C VAL A 609 28.43 -0.20 -14.09
N ALA A 610 27.63 -0.95 -13.35
CA ALA A 610 26.65 -0.40 -12.42
C ALA A 610 27.33 0.48 -11.35
N LEU A 611 28.42 0.00 -10.74
CA LEU A 611 29.20 0.74 -9.75
C LEU A 611 29.79 2.03 -10.34
N ARG A 612 30.39 1.98 -11.54
CA ARG A 612 30.92 3.16 -12.22
C ARG A 612 29.84 4.20 -12.47
N LYS A 613 28.65 3.80 -12.91
CA LYS A 613 27.51 4.70 -13.10
C LYS A 613 27.07 5.32 -11.77
N ILE A 614 26.95 4.54 -10.70
CA ILE A 614 26.55 5.03 -9.38
C ILE A 614 27.59 6.01 -8.81
N VAL A 615 28.87 5.71 -8.94
CA VAL A 615 29.98 6.60 -8.54
C VAL A 615 29.94 7.91 -9.33
N TRP A 616 29.72 7.83 -10.64
CA TRP A 616 29.60 8.99 -11.51
C TRP A 616 28.39 9.87 -11.14
N MET A 617 27.23 9.27 -10.84
CA MET A 617 26.02 10.00 -10.41
C MET A 617 26.23 10.81 -9.12
N HIS A 618 27.12 10.37 -8.23
CA HIS A 618 27.47 11.08 -6.99
C HIS A 618 28.70 12.01 -7.15
N GLY A 619 29.16 12.26 -8.38
CA GLY A 619 30.31 13.13 -8.66
C GLY A 619 31.67 12.54 -8.25
N GLY A 620 31.74 11.23 -8.00
CA GLY A 620 32.97 10.52 -7.66
C GLY A 620 33.72 9.96 -8.87
N THR A 621 34.89 9.36 -8.64
CA THR A 621 35.66 8.65 -9.67
C THR A 621 36.19 7.32 -9.13
N LEU A 622 35.93 6.23 -9.86
CA LEU A 622 36.41 4.88 -9.54
C LEU A 622 37.73 4.62 -10.28
N GLN A 623 38.84 4.54 -9.54
CA GLN A 623 40.20 4.48 -10.10
C GLN A 623 40.52 3.12 -10.72
N THR A 624 40.43 2.06 -9.91
CA THR A 624 40.77 0.69 -10.32
C THR A 624 39.66 -0.26 -9.95
N VAL A 625 39.42 -1.24 -10.82
CA VAL A 625 38.51 -2.36 -10.56
C VAL A 625 39.28 -3.63 -10.87
N ALA A 626 39.35 -4.55 -9.89
CA ALA A 626 39.94 -5.87 -10.07
C ALA A 626 38.81 -6.91 -10.08
N VAL A 627 38.76 -7.70 -11.15
CA VAL A 627 37.84 -8.85 -11.25
C VAL A 627 38.54 -10.08 -10.67
N LEU A 628 37.83 -10.82 -9.83
CA LEU A 628 38.28 -12.08 -9.25
C LEU A 628 37.37 -13.22 -9.70
N ASP A 629 37.97 -14.34 -10.08
CA ASP A 629 37.26 -15.60 -10.21
C ASP A 629 36.87 -16.13 -8.80
N ASP A 630 35.90 -17.03 -8.73
CA ASP A 630 35.31 -17.51 -7.47
C ASP A 630 36.34 -18.04 -6.46
N ASN A 631 37.42 -18.67 -6.95
CA ASN A 631 38.48 -19.27 -6.12
C ASN A 631 39.70 -18.36 -5.92
N ALA A 632 39.71 -17.15 -6.45
CA ALA A 632 40.86 -16.25 -6.37
C ALA A 632 40.95 -15.56 -5.00
N THR A 633 42.17 -15.46 -4.45
CA THR A 633 42.44 -14.83 -3.15
C THR A 633 42.48 -13.28 -3.23
N LEU A 634 42.10 -12.61 -2.13
CA LEU A 634 42.26 -11.15 -1.98
C LEU A 634 43.72 -10.69 -1.77
N VAL A 635 44.66 -11.62 -1.52
CA VAL A 635 46.06 -11.26 -1.22
C VAL A 635 46.68 -10.44 -2.35
N GLY A 636 47.22 -9.27 -1.98
CA GLY A 636 47.90 -8.35 -2.92
C GLY A 636 46.98 -7.58 -3.86
N ARG A 637 45.65 -7.67 -3.69
CA ARG A 637 44.66 -6.98 -4.54
C ARG A 637 44.08 -5.71 -3.91
N LEU A 638 44.12 -5.62 -2.58
CA LEU A 638 43.61 -4.47 -1.83
C LEU A 638 44.54 -3.25 -1.96
N PRO A 639 43.99 -2.03 -2.04
CA PRO A 639 44.79 -0.81 -2.07
C PRO A 639 45.43 -0.52 -0.70
N ASN A 640 46.47 0.30 -0.68
CA ASN A 640 47.16 0.70 0.56
C ASN A 640 46.60 1.98 1.20
N ARG A 641 45.66 2.68 0.54
CA ARG A 641 44.94 3.87 1.05
C ARG A 641 43.61 4.07 0.35
N GLY A 642 42.67 4.77 0.98
CA GLY A 642 41.38 5.15 0.41
C GLY A 642 40.27 4.14 0.66
N ASN A 643 39.23 4.18 -0.18
CA ASN A 643 38.03 3.37 -0.04
C ASN A 643 38.08 2.19 -1.00
N ALA A 644 38.02 0.97 -0.48
CA ALA A 644 38.03 -0.27 -1.24
C ALA A 644 36.67 -0.96 -1.16
N PHE A 645 35.92 -0.98 -2.28
CA PHE A 645 34.77 -1.86 -2.41
C PHE A 645 35.26 -3.29 -2.57
N VAL A 646 34.78 -4.21 -1.75
CA VAL A 646 35.02 -5.65 -1.88
C VAL A 646 33.65 -6.29 -2.04
N ILE A 647 33.30 -6.64 -3.27
CA ILE A 647 31.98 -7.16 -3.64
C ILE A 647 32.15 -8.65 -3.96
N GLY A 648 31.66 -9.51 -3.07
CA GLY A 648 31.77 -10.96 -3.16
C GLY A 648 32.88 -11.50 -2.28
N LEU A 649 32.69 -11.46 -0.96
CA LEU A 649 33.59 -12.02 0.04
C LEU A 649 33.51 -13.56 0.06
N ALA A 650 34.67 -14.23 0.15
CA ALA A 650 34.77 -15.70 0.19
C ALA A 650 35.34 -16.18 1.53
N PRO A 651 35.17 -17.46 1.90
CA PRO A 651 35.75 -18.03 3.11
C PRO A 651 37.26 -17.73 3.25
N GLY A 652 37.68 -17.31 4.43
CA GLY A 652 39.06 -16.89 4.74
C GLY A 652 39.38 -15.41 4.44
N ASP A 653 38.62 -14.74 3.58
CA ASP A 653 38.83 -13.32 3.29
C ASP A 653 38.67 -12.39 4.50
N PRO A 654 37.73 -12.60 5.44
CA PRO A 654 37.63 -11.77 6.66
C PRO A 654 38.95 -11.64 7.43
N SER A 655 39.69 -12.75 7.56
CA SER A 655 40.99 -12.75 8.23
C SER A 655 42.06 -11.99 7.44
N LEU A 656 42.03 -12.10 6.10
CA LEU A 656 42.91 -11.34 5.22
C LEU A 656 42.61 -9.84 5.28
N LEU A 657 41.33 -9.45 5.35
CA LEU A 657 40.90 -8.07 5.51
C LEU A 657 41.39 -7.49 6.84
N ALA A 658 41.22 -8.21 7.95
CA ALA A 658 41.71 -7.78 9.26
C ALA A 658 43.23 -7.53 9.23
N ALA A 659 44.01 -8.50 8.73
CA ALA A 659 45.46 -8.37 8.61
C ALA A 659 45.90 -7.24 7.65
N HIS A 660 45.13 -6.96 6.59
CA HIS A 660 45.41 -5.86 5.67
C HIS A 660 45.13 -4.50 6.30
N LEU A 661 44.02 -4.36 7.02
CA LEU A 661 43.64 -3.13 7.72
C LEU A 661 44.62 -2.79 8.84
N ASP A 662 45.15 -3.78 9.56
CA ASP A 662 46.20 -3.58 10.58
C ASP A 662 47.46 -2.93 9.98
N ARG A 663 47.83 -3.29 8.75
CA ARG A 663 49.01 -2.74 8.06
C ARG A 663 48.75 -1.42 7.34
N ASN A 664 47.50 -1.11 7.03
CA ASN A 664 47.12 0.04 6.21
C ASN A 664 46.06 0.89 6.92
N PRO A 665 46.47 1.85 7.78
CA PRO A 665 45.54 2.62 8.62
C PRO A 665 44.61 3.55 7.82
N ASP A 666 45.01 3.95 6.61
CA ASP A 666 44.26 4.88 5.75
C ASP A 666 43.28 4.17 4.79
N VAL A 667 43.05 2.86 4.96
CA VAL A 667 42.12 2.07 4.14
C VAL A 667 40.78 1.92 4.85
N ARG A 668 39.69 2.10 4.10
CA ARG A 668 38.31 1.74 4.49
C ARG A 668 37.79 0.67 3.54
N VAL A 669 37.17 -0.38 4.06
CA VAL A 669 36.63 -1.50 3.28
C VAL A 669 35.10 -1.44 3.28
N LEU A 670 34.51 -1.55 2.09
CA LEU A 670 33.08 -1.42 1.86
C LEU A 670 32.56 -2.74 1.25
N ILE A 671 31.69 -3.45 1.97
CA ILE A 671 31.19 -4.77 1.56
C ILE A 671 29.67 -4.78 1.44
N PRO A 672 29.07 -5.55 0.51
CA PRO A 672 27.64 -5.82 0.48
C PRO A 672 27.15 -6.48 1.78
N PHE A 673 25.90 -6.23 2.15
CA PHE A 673 25.25 -6.83 3.30
C PHE A 673 25.13 -8.35 3.21
N PHE A 674 24.88 -8.93 2.03
CA PHE A 674 24.83 -10.38 1.90
C PHE A 674 26.19 -11.04 2.16
N ASP A 675 27.30 -10.38 1.81
CA ASP A 675 28.63 -10.85 2.19
C ASP A 675 28.81 -10.83 3.72
N VAL A 676 28.30 -9.80 4.39
CA VAL A 676 28.29 -9.72 5.87
C VAL A 676 27.44 -10.83 6.46
N ALA A 677 26.26 -11.08 5.91
CA ALA A 677 25.33 -12.07 6.42
C ALA A 677 25.87 -13.50 6.25
N LEU A 678 26.43 -13.81 5.06
CA LEU A 678 27.00 -15.12 4.73
C LEU A 678 28.28 -15.39 5.53
N MET A 679 29.15 -14.40 5.68
CA MET A 679 30.46 -14.54 6.35
C MET A 679 30.46 -14.04 7.80
N TYR A 680 29.29 -13.90 8.43
CA TYR A 680 29.15 -13.22 9.73
C TYR A 680 30.04 -13.83 10.82
N ASP A 681 30.10 -15.16 10.93
CA ASP A 681 30.87 -15.84 11.96
C ASP A 681 32.40 -15.68 11.78
N GLU A 682 32.86 -15.66 10.53
CA GLU A 682 34.26 -15.38 10.21
C GLU A 682 34.60 -13.90 10.44
N LEU A 683 33.68 -12.98 10.14
CA LEU A 683 33.83 -11.55 10.45
C LEU A 683 33.88 -11.30 11.95
N VAL A 684 33.02 -11.96 12.73
CA VAL A 684 33.09 -11.95 14.21
C VAL A 684 34.46 -12.46 14.66
N SER A 685 34.91 -13.59 14.14
CA SER A 685 36.21 -14.18 14.54
C SER A 685 37.40 -13.28 14.21
N ALA A 686 37.36 -12.59 13.06
CA ALA A 686 38.44 -11.72 12.60
C ALA A 686 38.44 -10.32 13.24
N PHE A 687 37.26 -9.80 13.63
CA PHE A 687 37.11 -8.40 14.03
C PHE A 687 36.57 -8.17 15.45
N ASN A 688 36.12 -9.20 16.19
CA ASN A 688 35.66 -9.00 17.56
C ASN A 688 36.79 -8.48 18.45
N GLY A 689 36.58 -7.32 19.07
CA GLY A 689 37.62 -6.59 19.82
C GLY A 689 38.69 -5.90 18.96
N ASN A 690 38.65 -6.03 17.63
CA ASN A 690 39.56 -5.33 16.74
C ASN A 690 39.02 -3.91 16.45
N PRO A 691 39.75 -2.83 16.77
CA PRO A 691 39.30 -1.46 16.50
C PRO A 691 39.10 -1.17 15.00
N ASN A 692 39.69 -1.98 14.12
CA ASN A 692 39.53 -1.84 12.67
C ASN A 692 38.15 -2.27 12.16
N ALA A 693 37.31 -2.87 13.00
CA ALA A 693 35.90 -3.15 12.67
C ALA A 693 35.12 -1.87 12.30
N GLU A 694 35.53 -0.70 12.80
CA GLU A 694 34.90 0.59 12.45
C GLU A 694 35.14 0.98 10.98
N ARG A 695 36.22 0.47 10.37
CA ARG A 695 36.62 0.73 8.98
C ARG A 695 36.10 -0.27 7.96
N VAL A 696 35.42 -1.34 8.41
CA VAL A 696 34.65 -2.25 7.55
C VAL A 696 33.20 -1.81 7.61
N GLN A 697 32.60 -1.45 6.48
CA GLN A 697 31.29 -0.80 6.46
C GLN A 697 30.38 -1.37 5.37
N PHE A 698 29.08 -1.37 5.61
CA PHE A 698 28.07 -1.92 4.70
C PHE A 698 26.73 -1.20 4.87
N ALA A 699 25.82 -1.34 3.90
CA ALA A 699 24.48 -0.77 3.95
C ALA A 699 23.44 -1.87 4.19
N THR A 700 22.55 -1.71 5.17
CA THR A 700 21.49 -2.67 5.50
C THR A 700 20.17 -1.97 5.84
N SER A 701 19.05 -2.63 5.57
CA SER A 701 17.71 -2.22 6.03
C SER A 701 17.27 -2.95 7.31
N LEU A 702 18.02 -3.96 7.75
CA LEU A 702 17.64 -4.71 8.95
C LEU A 702 17.86 -3.87 10.23
N PRO A 703 16.99 -4.03 11.23
CA PRO A 703 17.30 -3.61 12.59
C PRO A 703 18.48 -4.43 13.16
N HIS A 704 19.04 -3.97 14.28
CA HIS A 704 20.18 -4.67 14.89
C HIS A 704 19.75 -6.03 15.46
N TRP A 705 20.18 -7.12 14.83
CA TRP A 705 19.75 -8.50 15.12
C TRP A 705 20.09 -8.99 16.53
N ALA A 706 21.12 -8.43 17.18
CA ALA A 706 21.56 -8.82 18.52
C ALA A 706 21.40 -7.71 19.59
N ASP A 707 20.51 -6.74 19.37
CA ASP A 707 20.24 -5.70 20.37
C ASP A 707 19.27 -6.23 21.45
N ALA A 708 19.79 -6.55 22.64
CA ALA A 708 18.99 -7.07 23.75
C ALA A 708 17.98 -6.05 24.31
N ASN A 709 18.21 -4.75 24.11
CA ASN A 709 17.32 -3.67 24.55
C ASN A 709 16.63 -2.98 23.37
N THR A 710 16.36 -3.77 22.32
CA THR A 710 15.82 -3.26 21.06
C THR A 710 14.45 -2.61 21.23
N SER A 711 14.23 -1.52 20.48
CA SER A 711 12.90 -0.93 20.26
C SER A 711 12.19 -1.53 19.04
N SER A 712 12.87 -2.40 18.30
CA SER A 712 12.37 -3.08 17.12
C SER A 712 11.44 -4.23 17.53
N GLU A 713 10.19 -4.17 17.09
CA GLU A 713 9.18 -5.17 17.37
C GLU A 713 9.55 -6.52 16.76
N ILE A 714 10.01 -6.54 15.49
CA ILE A 714 10.44 -7.77 14.83
C ILE A 714 11.63 -8.43 15.53
N VAL A 715 12.59 -7.67 16.05
CA VAL A 715 13.75 -8.24 16.78
C VAL A 715 13.31 -8.77 18.14
N ARG A 716 12.42 -8.08 18.85
CA ARG A 716 11.88 -8.55 20.13
C ARG A 716 11.11 -9.87 19.97
N GLU A 717 10.28 -9.98 18.93
CA GLU A 717 9.55 -11.20 18.61
C GLU A 717 10.50 -12.32 18.12
N PHE A 718 11.53 -11.97 17.35
CA PHE A 718 12.60 -12.90 16.95
C PHE A 718 13.36 -13.47 18.16
N HIS A 719 13.79 -12.65 19.12
CA HIS A 719 14.44 -13.10 20.35
C HIS A 719 13.51 -13.92 21.24
N THR A 720 12.21 -13.59 21.25
CA THR A 720 11.21 -14.39 21.96
C THR A 720 11.05 -15.77 21.33
N ALA A 721 11.10 -15.84 20.00
CA ALA A 721 10.99 -17.09 19.25
C ALA A 721 12.28 -17.93 19.29
N LEU A 722 13.45 -17.28 19.37
CA LEU A 722 14.77 -17.90 19.52
C LEU A 722 15.52 -17.29 20.72
N PRO A 723 15.26 -17.78 21.96
CA PRO A 723 15.84 -17.20 23.18
C PRO A 723 17.35 -17.37 23.31
N ASP A 724 17.94 -18.34 22.59
CA ASP A 724 19.39 -18.53 22.59
C ASP A 724 20.06 -17.41 21.78
N SER A 725 20.83 -16.57 22.49
CA SER A 725 21.56 -15.46 21.88
C SER A 725 22.60 -15.90 20.85
N SER A 726 23.03 -17.17 20.86
CA SER A 726 23.91 -17.71 19.81
C SER A 726 23.27 -17.66 18.42
N ALA A 727 21.93 -17.63 18.33
CA ALA A 727 21.18 -17.55 17.09
C ALA A 727 20.94 -16.10 16.62
N TRP A 728 21.31 -15.08 17.39
CA TRP A 728 21.04 -13.67 17.07
C TRP A 728 22.02 -13.15 16.02
N LYS A 729 21.81 -13.58 14.78
CA LYS A 729 22.65 -13.31 13.61
C LYS A 729 21.80 -12.78 12.45
N PRO A 730 22.42 -12.18 11.40
CA PRO A 730 21.68 -11.65 10.25
C PRO A 730 20.81 -12.67 9.51
N LEU A 731 21.37 -13.84 9.17
CA LEU A 731 20.67 -14.88 8.39
C LEU A 731 19.42 -15.44 9.10
N PRO A 732 19.48 -15.83 10.39
CA PRO A 732 18.28 -16.15 11.16
C PRO A 732 17.22 -15.03 11.14
N LEU A 733 17.62 -13.76 11.33
CA LEU A 733 16.66 -12.66 11.29
C LEU A 733 16.03 -12.49 9.90
N LEU A 734 16.78 -12.71 8.81
CA LEU A 734 16.21 -12.73 7.45
C LEU A 734 15.17 -13.83 7.27
N GLY A 735 15.46 -15.04 7.74
CA GLY A 735 14.50 -16.14 7.76
C GLY A 735 13.24 -15.78 8.54
N TYR A 736 13.39 -15.19 9.72
CA TYR A 736 12.28 -14.73 10.54
C TYR A 736 11.45 -13.64 9.83
N ALA A 737 12.10 -12.64 9.24
CA ALA A 737 11.44 -11.54 8.55
C ALA A 737 10.65 -12.00 7.32
N ALA A 738 11.19 -12.96 6.56
CA ALA A 738 10.47 -13.56 5.44
C ALA A 738 9.22 -14.35 5.90
N ALA A 739 9.29 -15.06 7.02
CA ALA A 739 8.12 -15.69 7.61
C ALA A 739 7.07 -14.66 8.06
N ARG A 740 7.49 -13.55 8.68
CA ARG A 740 6.59 -12.44 9.05
C ARG A 740 5.96 -11.77 7.83
N PHE A 741 6.72 -11.58 6.76
CA PHE A 741 6.21 -11.09 5.48
C PHE A 741 5.13 -12.03 4.92
N ALA A 742 5.40 -13.34 4.87
CA ALA A 742 4.42 -14.33 4.42
C ALA A 742 3.14 -14.29 5.28
N GLN A 743 3.27 -14.17 6.61
CA GLN A 743 2.14 -14.01 7.53
C GLN A 743 1.35 -12.72 7.29
N ALA A 744 2.00 -11.62 6.89
CA ALA A 744 1.34 -10.35 6.61
C ALA A 744 0.56 -10.34 5.28
N VAL A 745 1.02 -11.13 4.30
CA VAL A 745 0.37 -11.25 2.97
C VAL A 745 -0.76 -12.29 2.99
N LEU A 746 -0.59 -13.40 3.73
CA LEU A 746 -1.49 -14.55 3.69
C LEU A 746 -2.98 -14.24 3.93
N PRO A 747 -3.38 -13.42 4.93
CA PRO A 747 -4.79 -13.08 5.18
C PRO A 747 -5.45 -12.25 4.07
N ARG A 748 -4.67 -11.75 3.10
CA ARG A 748 -5.15 -10.93 1.99
C ARG A 748 -5.52 -11.76 0.75
N MET A 749 -5.26 -13.06 0.79
CA MET A 749 -5.57 -14.00 -0.29
C MET A 749 -6.71 -14.93 0.10
N GLU A 750 -7.74 -15.02 -0.75
CA GLU A 750 -8.80 -16.03 -0.62
C GLU A 750 -8.30 -17.42 -1.03
N TYR A 751 -7.59 -17.48 -2.16
CA TYR A 751 -6.94 -18.66 -2.69
C TYR A 751 -5.43 -18.45 -2.76
N VAL A 752 -4.66 -19.45 -2.35
CA VAL A 752 -3.20 -19.33 -2.22
C VAL A 752 -2.52 -20.08 -3.35
N THR A 753 -2.00 -19.31 -4.30
CA THR A 753 -1.26 -19.78 -5.49
C THR A 753 -0.07 -18.84 -5.75
N PRO A 754 0.95 -19.24 -6.51
CA PRO A 754 2.04 -18.32 -6.90
C PRO A 754 1.52 -17.05 -7.56
N LYS A 755 0.53 -17.17 -8.46
CA LYS A 755 -0.08 -16.04 -9.14
C LYS A 755 -0.80 -15.09 -8.18
N THR A 756 -1.69 -15.62 -7.32
CA THR A 756 -2.42 -14.78 -6.36
C THR A 756 -1.50 -14.13 -5.33
N LEU A 757 -0.39 -14.77 -4.97
CA LEU A 757 0.65 -14.17 -4.13
C LEU A 757 1.28 -12.95 -4.80
N LEU A 758 1.74 -13.09 -6.05
CA LEU A 758 2.33 -11.99 -6.80
C LEU A 758 1.30 -10.88 -7.03
N ASP A 759 0.11 -11.20 -7.53
CA ASP A 759 -0.94 -10.21 -7.77
C ASP A 759 -1.29 -9.44 -6.50
N THR A 760 -1.35 -10.11 -5.33
CA THR A 760 -1.59 -9.45 -4.04
C THR A 760 -0.46 -8.49 -3.67
N ILE A 761 0.80 -8.87 -3.89
CA ILE A 761 1.96 -8.03 -3.56
C ILE A 761 1.97 -6.75 -4.42
N TYR A 762 1.79 -6.88 -5.74
CA TYR A 762 1.77 -5.73 -6.65
C TYR A 762 0.52 -4.87 -6.50
N MET A 763 -0.65 -5.47 -6.25
CA MET A 763 -1.88 -4.70 -6.00
C MET A 763 -1.78 -3.83 -4.74
N GLN A 764 -1.08 -4.30 -3.71
CA GLN A 764 -0.91 -3.54 -2.48
C GLN A 764 0.20 -2.49 -2.58
N SER A 765 1.16 -2.67 -3.49
CA SER A 765 2.41 -1.93 -3.65
C SER A 765 3.31 -1.92 -2.41
N ILE A 766 2.77 -1.74 -1.21
CA ILE A 766 3.51 -1.71 0.05
C ILE A 766 2.97 -2.76 1.01
N ILE A 767 3.85 -3.63 1.46
CA ILE A 767 3.56 -4.63 2.49
C ILE A 767 4.30 -4.26 3.76
N THR A 768 3.57 -4.19 4.87
CA THR A 768 4.13 -3.97 6.21
C THR A 768 3.99 -5.24 7.04
N ALA A 769 5.10 -5.69 7.62
CA ALA A 769 5.14 -6.78 8.60
C ALA A 769 5.86 -6.25 9.84
N ASP A 770 5.13 -6.14 10.96
CA ASP A 770 5.60 -5.42 12.15
C ASP A 770 6.00 -3.97 11.77
N GLU A 771 7.22 -3.53 12.05
CA GLU A 771 7.76 -2.25 11.59
C GLU A 771 8.42 -2.29 10.21
N MET A 772 8.63 -3.49 9.64
CA MET A 772 9.31 -3.66 8.36
C MET A 772 8.38 -3.24 7.23
N ARG A 773 8.84 -2.32 6.39
CA ARG A 773 8.08 -1.80 5.24
C ARG A 773 8.78 -2.22 3.95
N TYR A 774 8.09 -3.06 3.18
CA TYR A 774 8.51 -3.57 1.89
C TYR A 774 7.72 -2.90 0.76
N GLY A 775 8.40 -2.47 -0.28
CA GLY A 775 7.84 -1.82 -1.47
C GLY A 775 8.41 -0.41 -1.71
N PRO A 776 7.93 0.32 -2.72
CA PRO A 776 6.78 -0.03 -3.56
C PRO A 776 7.05 -1.18 -4.53
N PHE A 777 6.02 -2.00 -4.79
CA PHE A 777 5.97 -3.04 -5.81
C PHE A 777 5.03 -2.58 -6.93
N GLU A 778 5.56 -2.23 -8.10
CA GLU A 778 4.81 -1.54 -9.15
C GLU A 778 5.09 -2.12 -10.54
N GLU A 779 4.08 -2.07 -11.40
CA GLU A 779 4.19 -2.34 -12.84
C GLU A 779 4.08 -0.99 -13.57
N GLU A 780 5.17 -0.54 -14.20
CA GLU A 780 5.17 0.67 -15.02
C GLU A 780 5.07 0.26 -16.50
N GLU A 781 3.85 0.30 -17.06
CA GLU A 781 3.56 -0.02 -18.47
C GLU A 781 4.17 0.98 -19.47
N GLU A 782 4.45 2.22 -19.05
CA GLU A 782 4.78 3.33 -19.97
C GLU A 782 6.21 3.90 -19.84
N LYS A 783 7.10 3.27 -19.06
CA LYS A 783 8.47 3.78 -18.88
C LYS A 783 9.52 2.78 -19.33
N GLU A 784 10.43 3.27 -20.18
CA GLU A 784 11.69 2.60 -20.48
C GLU A 784 12.45 2.34 -19.16
N CYS A 785 12.72 1.07 -18.84
CA CYS A 785 13.60 0.72 -17.74
C CYS A 785 15.01 1.23 -18.05
N PHE A 786 15.37 2.42 -17.58
CA PHE A 786 16.77 2.83 -17.62
C PHE A 786 17.56 1.95 -16.65
N THR A 787 18.39 1.06 -17.16
CA THR A 787 19.37 0.32 -16.37
C THR A 787 20.78 0.55 -16.93
N ALA A 788 21.76 -0.02 -16.23
CA ALA A 788 23.16 0.25 -16.50
C ALA A 788 23.65 -0.26 -17.87
N ASN A 789 22.98 -1.16 -18.61
CA ASN A 789 23.67 -1.81 -19.73
C ASN A 789 22.91 -2.23 -21.00
N ASP A 790 21.61 -2.05 -21.17
CA ASP A 790 20.95 -2.56 -22.39
C ASP A 790 20.40 -1.47 -23.30
N PRO A 791 20.43 -1.68 -24.64
CA PRO A 791 19.73 -0.83 -25.59
C PRO A 791 18.24 -0.79 -25.25
N VAL A 792 17.58 0.30 -25.65
CA VAL A 792 16.14 0.55 -25.51
C VAL A 792 15.35 -0.78 -25.56
N PRO A 793 14.60 -1.14 -24.49
CA PRO A 793 13.88 -2.40 -24.46
C PRO A 793 12.99 -2.54 -25.70
N GLU A 794 12.83 -3.78 -26.19
CA GLU A 794 11.89 -4.06 -27.27
C GLU A 794 10.49 -3.55 -26.87
N GLN A 795 9.77 -2.95 -27.82
CA GLN A 795 8.43 -2.40 -27.58
C GLN A 795 7.54 -3.45 -26.90
N GLY A 796 7.16 -3.21 -25.65
CA GLY A 796 6.26 -4.07 -24.87
C GLY A 796 6.82 -4.64 -23.56
N GLU A 797 8.09 -4.39 -23.21
CA GLU A 797 8.63 -4.82 -21.92
C GLU A 797 8.12 -3.92 -20.78
N VAL A 798 7.21 -4.44 -19.95
CA VAL A 798 6.66 -3.73 -18.77
C VAL A 798 7.75 -3.60 -17.71
N CYS A 799 8.02 -2.38 -17.25
CA CYS A 799 9.04 -2.17 -16.23
C CYS A 799 8.50 -2.55 -14.86
N VAL A 800 9.15 -3.49 -14.17
CA VAL A 800 8.68 -3.98 -12.87
C VAL A 800 9.57 -3.49 -11.75
N VAL A 801 8.99 -2.75 -10.81
CA VAL A 801 9.63 -2.35 -9.55
C VAL A 801 9.36 -3.46 -8.55
N ASN A 802 10.34 -4.32 -8.30
CA ASN A 802 10.21 -5.48 -7.41
C ASN A 802 11.18 -5.44 -6.20
N TYR A 803 11.91 -4.33 -6.04
CA TYR A 803 12.83 -4.12 -4.93
C TYR A 803 12.15 -3.34 -3.79
N GLY A 804 11.90 -4.04 -2.68
CA GLY A 804 11.06 -3.53 -1.62
C GLY A 804 11.79 -2.95 -0.40
N ALA A 805 13.11 -3.10 -0.28
CA ALA A 805 13.78 -2.66 0.93
C ALA A 805 13.75 -1.13 1.09
N THR A 806 13.31 -0.68 2.26
CA THR A 806 13.29 0.73 2.65
C THR A 806 14.16 0.96 3.88
N ARG A 807 14.42 2.24 4.23
CA ARG A 807 15.15 2.61 5.46
C ARG A 807 16.55 1.96 5.54
N ILE A 808 17.28 2.02 4.44
CA ILE A 808 18.63 1.51 4.33
C ILE A 808 19.58 2.49 5.03
N SER A 809 20.39 2.00 5.95
CA SER A 809 21.36 2.80 6.70
C SER A 809 22.77 2.22 6.59
N MET A 810 23.77 3.10 6.67
CA MET A 810 25.18 2.73 6.62
C MET A 810 25.66 2.33 8.00
N TRP A 811 26.24 1.15 8.15
CA TRP A 811 26.78 0.64 9.41
C TRP A 811 28.27 0.36 9.29
N SER A 812 28.99 0.48 10.40
CA SER A 812 30.28 -0.17 10.57
C SER A 812 30.09 -1.61 11.08
N LEU A 813 31.08 -2.47 10.85
CA LEU A 813 31.10 -3.80 11.43
C LEU A 813 31.20 -3.72 12.97
N ALA A 814 31.84 -2.68 13.53
CA ALA A 814 31.82 -2.45 14.97
C ALA A 814 30.40 -2.32 15.53
N ARG A 815 29.50 -1.65 14.79
CA ARG A 815 28.06 -1.63 15.12
C ARG A 815 27.41 -2.99 14.99
N ALA A 816 27.69 -3.72 13.93
CA ALA A 816 27.14 -5.06 13.72
C ALA A 816 27.47 -6.04 14.88
N LEU A 817 28.65 -5.85 15.49
CA LEU A 817 29.15 -6.65 16.62
C LEU A 817 28.73 -6.09 17.99
N ASN A 818 28.40 -4.80 18.09
CA ASN A 818 27.97 -4.13 19.31
C ASN A 818 26.86 -3.10 19.03
N ALA A 819 25.64 -3.45 19.45
CA ALA A 819 24.44 -2.63 19.28
C ALA A 819 24.54 -1.20 19.84
N SER A 820 25.43 -0.96 20.81
CA SER A 820 25.63 0.36 21.41
C SER A 820 26.30 1.38 20.47
N VAL A 821 26.96 0.91 19.40
CA VAL A 821 27.57 1.79 18.40
C VAL A 821 26.48 2.28 17.44
N PRO A 822 26.32 3.60 17.22
CA PRO A 822 25.27 4.14 16.37
C PRO A 822 25.53 3.87 14.87
N PRO A 823 24.47 3.88 14.02
CA PRO A 823 24.64 3.87 12.56
C PRO A 823 25.46 5.07 12.08
N LEU A 824 26.22 4.91 10.99
CA LEU A 824 26.98 5.99 10.36
C LEU A 824 26.06 7.00 9.65
N THR A 825 24.90 6.56 9.18
CA THR A 825 23.89 7.42 8.56
C THR A 825 22.51 7.14 9.12
N SER A 826 21.64 8.15 9.08
CA SER A 826 20.20 7.94 9.27
C SER A 826 19.64 7.10 8.11
N PRO A 827 18.61 6.27 8.35
CA PRO A 827 17.99 5.45 7.31
C PRO A 827 17.44 6.26 6.14
N VAL A 828 17.75 5.85 4.91
CA VAL A 828 17.29 6.47 3.66
C VAL A 828 16.65 5.42 2.74
N THR A 829 15.74 5.85 1.87
CA THR A 829 15.19 5.00 0.80
C THR A 829 15.57 5.65 -0.53
N PRO A 830 16.61 5.16 -1.23
CA PRO A 830 17.08 5.80 -2.46
C PRO A 830 16.08 5.58 -3.60
N LEU A 831 15.74 6.66 -4.30
CA LEU A 831 15.03 6.61 -5.58
C LEU A 831 16.07 6.59 -6.69
N ILE A 832 16.50 5.40 -7.10
CA ILE A 832 17.50 5.27 -8.16
C ILE A 832 16.81 5.55 -9.50
N ARG A 833 17.06 6.73 -10.07
CA ARG A 833 16.69 7.04 -11.45
C ARG A 833 17.96 7.15 -12.28
N TYR A 834 18.14 6.21 -13.21
CA TYR A 834 19.17 6.32 -14.23
C TYR A 834 18.66 7.28 -15.32
N ALA A 835 18.88 8.59 -15.15
CA ALA A 835 18.71 9.49 -16.28
C ALA A 835 19.96 9.40 -17.15
N ASP A 836 19.84 9.04 -18.44
CA ASP A 836 20.95 9.23 -19.37
C ASP A 836 21.22 10.74 -19.49
N PRO A 837 22.37 11.25 -19.02
CA PRO A 837 22.70 12.67 -19.19
C PRO A 837 22.77 13.08 -20.67
N ASN A 838 22.97 12.14 -21.60
CA ASN A 838 22.96 12.41 -23.02
C ASN A 838 21.53 12.48 -23.60
N ALA A 839 20.49 11.96 -22.94
CA ALA A 839 19.11 12.16 -23.38
C ALA A 839 18.71 13.64 -23.36
N ILE A 840 19.40 14.47 -22.54
CA ILE A 840 19.21 15.93 -22.50
C ILE A 840 20.29 16.66 -23.31
N LYS A 841 21.33 15.97 -23.79
CA LYS A 841 22.25 16.59 -24.74
C LYS A 841 21.60 16.63 -26.11
N LEU A 842 21.17 17.82 -26.49
CA LEU A 842 20.98 18.20 -27.89
C LEU A 842 22.14 17.59 -28.70
N SER A 843 21.81 16.79 -29.71
CA SER A 843 22.83 16.24 -30.62
C SER A 843 23.71 17.36 -31.17
N SER A 844 24.93 17.08 -31.64
CA SER A 844 25.79 18.13 -32.21
C SER A 844 25.08 18.98 -33.28
N ALA A 845 24.15 18.37 -34.03
CA ALA A 845 23.29 19.06 -35.00
C ALA A 845 22.18 19.90 -34.33
N GLN A 846 21.54 19.41 -33.27
CA GLN A 846 20.54 20.17 -32.52
C GLN A 846 21.16 21.31 -31.71
N LEU A 847 22.34 21.11 -31.10
CA LEU A 847 23.08 22.16 -30.41
C LEU A 847 23.56 23.21 -31.42
N ALA A 848 24.10 22.78 -32.56
CA ALA A 848 24.41 23.69 -33.67
C ALA A 848 23.15 24.42 -34.15
N GLY A 849 22.00 23.74 -34.23
CA GLY A 849 20.70 24.34 -34.58
C GLY A 849 20.23 25.36 -33.55
N VAL A 850 20.38 25.09 -32.25
CA VAL A 850 20.06 26.04 -31.16
C VAL A 850 21.02 27.22 -31.18
N ILE A 851 22.32 26.99 -31.40
CA ILE A 851 23.33 28.06 -31.48
C ILE A 851 23.07 28.92 -32.73
N VAL A 852 22.90 28.32 -33.89
CA VAL A 852 22.59 29.02 -35.15
C VAL A 852 21.25 29.72 -35.05
N GLY A 853 20.22 29.07 -34.55
CA GLY A 853 18.90 29.66 -34.32
C GLY A 853 18.95 30.83 -33.34
N SER A 854 19.73 30.71 -32.26
CA SER A 854 19.93 31.80 -31.30
C SER A 854 20.72 32.96 -31.90
N LEU A 855 21.76 32.69 -32.71
CA LEU A 855 22.52 33.73 -33.41
C LEU A 855 21.69 34.41 -34.51
N VAL A 856 20.87 33.67 -35.24
CA VAL A 856 19.93 34.19 -36.25
C VAL A 856 18.84 35.02 -35.57
N ALA A 857 18.27 34.55 -34.47
CA ALA A 857 17.34 35.33 -33.66
C ALA A 857 18.02 36.59 -33.13
N LEU A 858 19.23 36.49 -32.58
CA LEU A 858 19.98 37.64 -32.10
C LEU A 858 20.27 38.63 -33.24
N ALA A 859 20.60 38.19 -34.45
CA ALA A 859 20.82 39.08 -35.59
C ALA A 859 19.52 39.71 -36.09
N LEU A 860 18.45 38.92 -36.21
CA LEU A 860 17.10 39.35 -36.60
C LEU A 860 16.46 40.27 -35.57
N PHE A 861 16.83 40.19 -34.29
CA PHE A 861 16.37 41.10 -33.26
C PHE A 861 17.34 42.27 -33.06
N ALA A 862 18.66 42.08 -33.12
CA ALA A 862 19.63 43.15 -32.84
C ALA A 862 19.67 44.23 -33.91
N ALA A 863 19.60 43.89 -35.20
CA ALA A 863 19.58 44.91 -36.26
C ALA A 863 18.34 45.81 -36.18
N PRO A 864 17.10 45.27 -36.10
CA PRO A 864 15.94 46.11 -35.86
C PRO A 864 15.90 46.66 -34.45
N LEU A 865 16.45 46.03 -33.41
CA LEU A 865 16.55 46.62 -32.07
C LEU A 865 17.49 47.83 -32.08
N VAL A 866 18.59 47.82 -32.84
CA VAL A 866 19.48 48.99 -32.99
C VAL A 866 18.78 50.09 -33.78
N VAL A 867 18.05 49.76 -34.85
CA VAL A 867 17.23 50.76 -35.58
C VAL A 867 16.09 51.29 -34.70
N VAL A 868 15.42 50.42 -33.95
CA VAL A 868 14.36 50.77 -32.99
C VAL A 868 14.95 51.59 -31.85
N LEU A 869 16.11 51.26 -31.30
CA LEU A 869 16.80 52.05 -30.29
C LEU A 869 17.27 53.39 -30.87
N TYR A 870 17.67 53.44 -32.14
CA TYR A 870 18.06 54.68 -32.81
C TYR A 870 16.85 55.59 -33.07
N VAL A 871 15.71 55.02 -33.46
CA VAL A 871 14.44 55.74 -33.65
C VAL A 871 13.80 56.13 -32.31
N LEU A 872 13.80 55.25 -31.31
CA LEU A 872 13.25 55.50 -29.97
C LEU A 872 14.09 56.48 -29.14
N ARG A 873 15.37 56.69 -29.49
CA ARG A 873 16.24 57.65 -28.78
C ARG A 873 15.98 59.12 -29.12
N ARG A 874 15.25 59.44 -30.19
CA ARG A 874 14.75 60.82 -30.39
C ARG A 874 13.50 61.05 -29.56
N GLY A 875 13.68 61.51 -28.33
CA GLY A 875 12.57 61.99 -27.51
C GLY A 875 12.09 63.37 -27.97
N ALA A 876 10.80 63.67 -27.79
CA ALA A 876 10.25 65.01 -28.07
C ALA A 876 10.91 66.13 -27.22
N ARG A 877 11.53 65.77 -26.09
CA ARG A 877 12.31 66.66 -25.20
C ARG A 877 13.83 66.53 -25.42
N ASP A 878 14.27 66.27 -26.65
CA ASP A 878 15.69 66.24 -27.00
C ASP A 878 16.31 67.65 -26.98
N ASN A 879 17.22 67.89 -26.03
CA ASN A 879 17.88 69.19 -25.85
C ASN A 879 18.64 69.66 -27.09
N ASP A 880 19.05 68.79 -28.02
CA ASP A 880 19.71 69.23 -29.27
C ASP A 880 18.74 69.94 -30.22
N SER A 881 17.45 69.61 -30.12
CA SER A 881 16.38 70.25 -30.88
C SER A 881 15.94 71.59 -30.25
N ALA A 882 16.25 71.83 -28.97
CA ALA A 882 15.90 73.08 -28.28
C ALA A 882 16.60 74.31 -28.93
N PRO A 883 15.86 75.40 -29.21
CA PRO A 883 16.44 76.73 -29.40
C PRO A 883 17.21 77.20 -28.14
N LYS A 884 18.50 77.55 -28.29
CA LYS A 884 19.39 77.88 -27.16
C LYS A 884 19.90 79.31 -27.18
N GLU A 885 19.91 79.95 -28.34
CA GLU A 885 20.54 81.26 -28.54
C GLU A 885 19.60 82.40 -28.09
N PRO A 886 19.91 83.15 -27.01
CA PRO A 886 18.99 84.16 -26.46
C PRO A 886 18.73 85.36 -27.39
N VAL A 887 19.63 85.58 -28.35
CA VAL A 887 19.56 86.68 -29.32
C VAL A 887 18.84 86.30 -30.61
N GLU A 888 18.52 85.03 -30.80
CA GLU A 888 17.76 84.55 -31.96
C GLU A 888 16.27 84.42 -31.60
N PRO A 889 15.36 84.83 -32.50
CA PRO A 889 13.93 84.68 -32.25
C PRO A 889 13.53 83.20 -32.22
N VAL A 890 12.79 82.83 -31.18
CA VAL A 890 12.22 81.49 -31.02
C VAL A 890 10.76 81.52 -31.44
N THR A 891 10.30 80.47 -32.11
CA THR A 891 8.87 80.29 -32.38
C THR A 891 8.28 79.34 -31.36
N LEU A 892 7.34 79.84 -30.55
CA LEU A 892 6.64 79.08 -29.52
C LEU A 892 5.24 78.72 -30.00
N ILE A 893 4.84 77.48 -29.71
CA ILE A 893 3.49 76.96 -29.92
C ILE A 893 2.93 76.60 -28.56
N PHE A 894 1.74 77.11 -28.27
CA PHE A 894 0.89 76.59 -27.20
C PHE A 894 -0.26 75.82 -27.81
N THR A 895 -0.59 74.69 -27.19
CA THR A 895 -1.77 73.91 -27.53
C THR A 895 -2.57 73.58 -26.29
N ASP A 896 -3.88 73.43 -26.42
CA ASP A 896 -4.77 72.96 -25.36
C ASP A 896 -6.01 72.30 -25.95
N ILE A 897 -6.66 71.38 -25.24
CA ILE A 897 -7.89 70.74 -25.75
C ILE A 897 -9.08 71.63 -25.42
N GLU A 898 -9.88 71.93 -26.43
CA GLU A 898 -11.08 72.71 -26.23
C GLU A 898 -12.05 71.98 -25.31
N SER A 899 -12.49 72.68 -24.26
CA SER A 899 -13.48 72.19 -23.31
C SER A 899 -13.07 70.87 -22.65
N SER A 900 -11.77 70.69 -22.39
CA SER A 900 -11.22 69.46 -21.80
C SER A 900 -11.93 69.07 -20.51
N THR A 901 -12.18 70.02 -19.60
CA THR A 901 -12.94 69.77 -18.36
C THR A 901 -14.36 69.26 -18.63
N ALA A 902 -15.04 69.80 -19.64
CA ALA A 902 -16.39 69.34 -20.01
C ALA A 902 -16.34 67.94 -20.64
N GLN A 903 -15.31 67.64 -21.43
CA GLN A 903 -15.08 66.30 -21.97
C GLN A 903 -14.74 65.28 -20.88
N TRP A 904 -13.94 65.66 -19.88
CA TRP A 904 -13.69 64.84 -18.69
C TRP A 904 -14.97 64.56 -17.90
N ALA A 905 -15.85 65.56 -17.75
CA ALA A 905 -17.13 65.39 -17.08
C ALA A 905 -18.10 64.51 -17.88
N ALA A 906 -18.11 64.62 -19.22
CA ALA A 906 -18.97 63.84 -20.09
C ALA A 906 -18.48 62.39 -20.27
N HIS A 907 -17.17 62.20 -20.40
CA HIS A 907 -16.54 60.94 -20.85
C HIS A 907 -15.31 60.55 -19.99
N PRO A 908 -15.45 60.39 -18.66
CA PRO A 908 -14.31 60.12 -17.76
C PRO A 908 -13.60 58.80 -18.06
N GLU A 909 -14.29 57.82 -18.64
CA GLU A 909 -13.74 56.50 -19.02
C GLU A 909 -12.90 56.57 -20.31
N LEU A 910 -13.25 57.47 -21.26
CA LEU A 910 -12.59 57.56 -22.57
C LEU A 910 -11.43 58.56 -22.57
N MET A 911 -11.51 59.59 -21.73
CA MET A 911 -10.53 60.69 -21.72
C MET A 911 -9.10 60.27 -21.35
N PRO A 912 -8.81 59.33 -20.43
CA PRO A 912 -7.44 58.93 -20.14
C PRO A 912 -6.69 58.41 -21.37
N ASP A 913 -7.30 57.51 -22.13
CA ASP A 913 -6.72 56.94 -23.35
C ASP A 913 -6.69 57.95 -24.50
N ALA A 914 -7.71 58.80 -24.61
CA ALA A 914 -7.76 59.85 -25.61
C ALA A 914 -6.70 60.93 -25.37
N VAL A 915 -6.49 61.34 -24.12
CA VAL A 915 -5.42 62.28 -23.73
C VAL A 915 -4.05 61.63 -23.93
N SER A 916 -3.87 60.35 -23.60
CA SER A 916 -2.62 59.61 -23.88
C SER A 916 -2.32 59.58 -25.39
N THR A 917 -3.34 59.32 -26.20
CA THR A 917 -3.25 59.34 -27.67
C THR A 917 -2.92 60.73 -28.21
N HIS A 918 -3.58 61.78 -27.70
CA HIS A 918 -3.27 63.18 -27.98
C HIS A 918 -1.79 63.50 -27.72
N HIS A 919 -1.28 63.12 -26.54
CA HIS A 919 0.13 63.34 -26.19
C HIS A 919 1.08 62.62 -27.14
N ARG A 920 0.78 61.35 -27.48
CA ARG A 920 1.60 60.54 -28.39
C ARG A 920 1.67 61.15 -29.79
N LEU A 921 0.53 61.60 -30.34
CA LEU A 921 0.47 62.21 -31.68
C LEU A 921 1.26 63.51 -31.73
N ILE A 922 1.11 64.39 -30.74
CA ILE A 922 1.84 65.66 -30.68
C ILE A 922 3.35 65.41 -30.55
N ARG A 923 3.77 64.50 -29.66
CA ARG A 923 5.19 64.16 -29.49
C ARG A 923 5.82 63.60 -30.77
N SER A 924 5.08 62.80 -31.53
CA SER A 924 5.54 62.31 -32.84
C SER A 924 5.83 63.47 -33.81
N LEU A 925 4.95 64.47 -33.86
CA LEU A 925 5.13 65.64 -34.73
C LEU A 925 6.27 66.55 -34.26
N ILE A 926 6.46 66.71 -32.95
CA ILE A 926 7.61 67.46 -32.38
C ILE A 926 8.92 66.84 -32.89
N VAL A 927 9.05 65.52 -32.82
CA VAL A 927 10.23 64.80 -33.31
C VAL A 927 10.38 64.91 -34.83
N GLN A 928 9.27 64.76 -35.58
CA GLN A 928 9.28 64.84 -37.04
C GLN A 928 9.77 66.19 -37.55
N TYR A 929 9.35 67.29 -36.93
CA TYR A 929 9.69 68.65 -37.33
C TYR A 929 10.96 69.21 -36.65
N GLY A 930 11.61 68.42 -35.80
CA GLY A 930 12.84 68.84 -35.09
C GLY A 930 12.59 70.01 -34.12
N CYS A 931 11.40 70.05 -33.53
CA CYS A 931 11.06 71.00 -32.46
C CYS A 931 11.33 70.37 -31.08
N TYR A 932 11.07 71.14 -30.02
CA TYR A 932 11.38 70.78 -28.64
C TYR A 932 10.17 70.93 -27.73
N GLU A 933 9.79 69.85 -27.03
CA GLU A 933 8.79 69.88 -25.96
C GLU A 933 9.35 70.58 -24.72
N VAL A 934 8.82 71.76 -24.39
CA VAL A 934 9.26 72.54 -23.23
C VAL A 934 8.69 71.95 -21.94
N LYS A 935 7.38 71.76 -21.91
CA LYS A 935 6.62 71.15 -20.81
C LYS A 935 5.19 70.88 -21.24
N THR A 936 4.51 70.01 -20.49
CA THR A 936 3.08 69.78 -20.56
C THR A 936 2.43 70.10 -19.23
N VAL A 937 1.27 70.73 -19.24
CA VAL A 937 0.48 71.01 -18.03
C VAL A 937 -0.95 70.53 -18.29
N GLY A 938 -1.33 69.42 -17.68
CA GLY A 938 -2.56 68.71 -18.05
C GLY A 938 -2.47 68.23 -19.50
N ASP A 939 -3.40 68.66 -20.31
CA ASP A 939 -3.49 68.43 -21.75
C ASP A 939 -2.81 69.51 -22.60
N SER A 940 -2.33 70.60 -21.98
CA SER A 940 -1.65 71.67 -22.70
C SER A 940 -0.19 71.34 -23.00
N PHE A 941 0.27 71.64 -24.22
CA PHE A 941 1.69 71.57 -24.61
C PHE A 941 2.27 72.96 -24.84
N MET A 942 3.51 73.14 -24.38
CA MET A 942 4.39 74.22 -24.81
C MET A 942 5.53 73.64 -25.65
N ILE A 943 5.65 74.11 -26.89
CA ILE A 943 6.63 73.61 -27.87
C ILE A 943 7.47 74.77 -28.39
N ALA A 944 8.78 74.58 -28.48
CA ALA A 944 9.72 75.54 -29.02
C ALA A 944 10.35 75.04 -30.33
N CYS A 945 10.33 75.87 -31.36
CA CYS A 945 10.89 75.57 -32.68
C CYS A 945 11.92 76.65 -33.07
N LYS A 946 13.06 76.21 -33.64
CA LYS A 946 14.11 77.12 -34.15
C LYS A 946 13.66 77.87 -35.41
N LYS A 947 12.77 77.26 -36.20
CA LYS A 947 12.29 77.81 -37.48
C LYS A 947 10.77 78.05 -37.42
N PRO A 948 10.30 79.25 -37.78
CA PRO A 948 8.86 79.54 -37.85
C PRO A 948 8.09 78.62 -38.80
N PHE A 949 8.70 78.23 -39.93
CA PHE A 949 8.05 77.34 -40.89
C PHE A 949 7.82 75.94 -40.34
N ALA A 950 8.79 75.38 -39.62
CA ALA A 950 8.62 74.10 -38.93
C ALA A 950 7.49 74.15 -37.91
N ALA A 951 7.34 75.27 -37.18
CA ALA A 951 6.24 75.46 -36.24
C ALA A 951 4.87 75.51 -36.94
N ALA A 952 4.77 76.22 -38.06
CA ALA A 952 3.54 76.29 -38.86
C ALA A 952 3.17 74.92 -39.46
N GLN A 953 4.16 74.16 -39.96
CA GLN A 953 3.95 72.82 -40.48
C GLN A 953 3.51 71.85 -39.38
N LEU A 954 4.18 71.86 -38.21
CA LEU A 954 3.80 71.07 -37.04
C LEU A 954 2.36 71.36 -36.63
N ALA A 955 2.00 72.64 -36.48
CA ALA A 955 0.64 73.03 -36.11
C ALA A 955 -0.40 72.61 -37.15
N SER A 956 -0.07 72.68 -38.45
CA SER A 956 -0.95 72.24 -39.53
C SER A 956 -1.16 70.72 -39.53
N ASP A 957 -0.06 69.97 -39.40
CA ASP A 957 -0.10 68.51 -39.35
C ASP A 957 -0.76 67.99 -38.08
N LEU A 958 -0.63 68.69 -36.95
CA LEU A 958 -1.35 68.36 -35.71
C LEU A 958 -2.86 68.27 -35.97
N GLN A 959 -3.43 69.29 -36.61
CA GLN A 959 -4.86 69.31 -36.93
C GLN A 959 -5.28 68.20 -37.90
N ARG A 960 -4.44 67.90 -38.90
CA ARG A 960 -4.69 66.84 -39.89
C ARG A 960 -4.53 65.45 -39.28
N CYS A 961 -3.53 65.23 -38.43
CA CYS A 961 -3.32 63.97 -37.73
C CYS A 961 -4.50 63.65 -36.81
N PHE A 962 -5.04 64.63 -36.10
CA PHE A 962 -6.20 64.44 -35.23
C PHE A 962 -7.46 64.10 -36.04
N LEU A 963 -7.68 64.78 -37.17
CA LEU A 963 -8.78 64.48 -38.09
C LEU A 963 -8.69 63.06 -38.67
N CYS A 964 -7.49 62.65 -39.09
CA CYS A 964 -7.26 61.34 -39.71
C CYS A 964 -7.08 60.20 -38.69
N HIS A 965 -7.03 60.49 -37.38
CA HIS A 965 -6.83 59.47 -36.37
C HIS A 965 -8.12 58.71 -36.07
N GLU A 966 -8.03 57.38 -35.98
CA GLU A 966 -9.17 56.54 -35.60
C GLU A 966 -9.31 56.51 -34.07
N TRP A 967 -10.09 57.45 -33.54
CA TRP A 967 -10.32 57.58 -32.09
C TRP A 967 -11.12 56.43 -31.47
N GLY A 968 -11.70 55.54 -32.29
CA GLY A 968 -12.50 54.39 -31.83
C GLY A 968 -13.86 54.77 -31.22
N THR A 969 -14.25 56.04 -31.26
CA THR A 969 -15.49 56.55 -30.68
C THR A 969 -15.91 57.86 -31.35
N THR A 970 -17.21 58.10 -31.49
CA THR A 970 -17.77 59.41 -31.89
C THR A 970 -18.23 60.24 -30.70
N ALA A 971 -18.07 59.74 -29.46
CA ALA A 971 -18.61 60.36 -28.27
C ALA A 971 -18.08 61.79 -28.03
N PHE A 972 -16.82 62.04 -28.36
CA PHE A 972 -16.23 63.38 -28.26
C PHE A 972 -16.88 64.37 -29.24
N ASP A 973 -17.10 63.92 -30.47
CA ASP A 973 -17.75 64.69 -31.52
C ASP A 973 -19.19 65.03 -31.15
N ASP A 974 -19.93 64.04 -30.63
CA ASP A 974 -21.29 64.24 -30.16
C ASP A 974 -21.35 65.25 -29.02
N SER A 975 -20.42 65.18 -28.06
CA SER A 975 -20.30 66.19 -26.99
C SER A 975 -20.00 67.57 -27.53
N TYR A 976 -19.06 67.73 -28.47
CA TYR A 976 -18.77 69.05 -29.04
C TYR A 976 -19.97 69.64 -29.78
N ARG A 977 -20.68 68.81 -30.56
CA ARG A 977 -21.90 69.24 -31.25
C ARG A 977 -22.97 69.65 -30.25
N GLU A 978 -23.10 68.93 -29.14
CA GLU A 978 -24.07 69.26 -28.10
C GLU A 978 -23.70 70.56 -27.37
N PHE A 979 -22.43 70.75 -27.01
CA PHE A 979 -21.96 72.00 -26.40
C PHE A 979 -22.20 73.20 -27.32
N GLU A 980 -21.99 73.04 -28.62
CA GLU A 980 -22.27 74.09 -29.60
C GLU A 980 -23.78 74.36 -29.78
N ARG A 981 -24.65 73.33 -29.71
CA ARG A 981 -26.11 73.52 -29.73
C ARG A 981 -26.57 74.27 -28.49
N GLN A 982 -26.15 73.81 -27.33
CA GLN A 982 -26.46 74.44 -26.06
C GLN A 982 -26.04 75.91 -26.06
N ARG A 983 -24.84 76.21 -26.56
CA ARG A 983 -24.37 77.60 -26.69
C ARG A 983 -25.19 78.42 -27.70
N ALA A 984 -25.66 77.82 -28.79
CA ALA A 984 -26.53 78.51 -29.76
C ALA A 984 -27.95 78.72 -29.23
N ASP A 985 -28.39 77.90 -28.26
CA ASP A 985 -29.66 78.08 -27.56
C ASP A 985 -29.54 79.13 -26.45
N ASP A 986 -28.38 79.23 -25.79
CA ASP A 986 -28.08 80.22 -24.74
C ASP A 986 -27.73 81.62 -25.31
N ASP A 987 -27.10 81.67 -26.49
CA ASP A 987 -26.67 82.89 -27.17
C ASP A 987 -27.16 82.90 -28.63
N ASN A 988 -28.20 83.70 -28.90
CA ASN A 988 -28.80 83.82 -30.24
C ASN A 988 -27.85 84.39 -31.30
N GLU A 989 -26.78 85.11 -30.92
CA GLU A 989 -25.77 85.59 -31.85
C GLU A 989 -24.73 84.51 -32.20
N TYR A 990 -24.59 83.48 -31.35
CA TYR A 990 -23.66 82.38 -31.57
C TYR A 990 -24.11 81.47 -32.73
N LYS A 991 -23.35 81.51 -33.83
CA LYS A 991 -23.52 80.57 -34.94
C LYS A 991 -22.63 79.35 -34.73
N ALA A 992 -23.24 78.24 -34.34
CA ALA A 992 -22.57 76.96 -34.19
C ALA A 992 -21.90 76.51 -35.51
N PRO A 993 -20.55 76.47 -35.58
CA PRO A 993 -19.84 76.18 -36.82
C PRO A 993 -19.93 74.71 -37.26
N SER A 994 -20.12 73.77 -36.32
CA SER A 994 -20.08 72.34 -36.63
C SER A 994 -21.34 71.58 -36.21
N ALA A 995 -22.07 72.04 -35.20
CA ALA A 995 -23.21 71.32 -34.62
C ALA A 995 -24.28 70.89 -35.63
N ARG A 996 -24.55 71.77 -36.62
CA ARG A 996 -25.61 71.62 -37.62
C ARG A 996 -25.10 71.14 -38.99
N LEU A 997 -23.83 70.75 -39.11
CA LEU A 997 -23.32 70.13 -40.31
C LEU A 997 -23.98 68.76 -40.52
N ASP A 998 -24.18 68.40 -41.79
CA ASP A 998 -24.55 67.05 -42.18
C ASP A 998 -23.48 66.06 -41.68
N PRO A 999 -23.85 64.88 -41.14
CA PRO A 999 -22.89 63.92 -40.58
C PRO A 999 -21.75 63.53 -41.53
N GLU A 1000 -21.99 63.47 -42.84
CA GLU A 1000 -20.95 63.15 -43.82
C GLU A 1000 -19.96 64.30 -43.99
N VAL A 1001 -20.46 65.54 -44.06
CA VAL A 1001 -19.62 66.75 -44.10
C VAL A 1001 -18.86 66.91 -42.78
N TYR A 1002 -19.50 66.61 -41.65
CA TYR A 1002 -18.89 66.68 -40.33
C TYR A 1002 -17.67 65.76 -40.26
N ARG A 1003 -17.79 64.48 -40.63
CA ARG A 1003 -16.67 63.51 -40.58
C ARG A 1003 -15.48 63.89 -41.46
N GLN A 1004 -15.71 64.64 -42.54
CA GLN A 1004 -14.64 65.14 -43.41
C GLN A 1004 -13.87 66.31 -42.79
N LEU A 1005 -14.48 67.02 -41.83
CA LEU A 1005 -13.92 68.22 -41.23
C LEU A 1005 -13.51 68.01 -39.76
N TRP A 1006 -14.18 67.14 -39.02
CA TRP A 1006 -14.07 66.99 -37.56
C TRP A 1006 -14.10 65.51 -37.18
N ASN A 1007 -13.24 65.14 -36.23
CA ASN A 1007 -13.13 63.79 -35.67
C ASN A 1007 -12.34 63.84 -34.36
N GLY A 1008 -12.95 63.38 -33.26
CA GLY A 1008 -12.31 63.27 -31.94
C GLY A 1008 -12.03 64.60 -31.23
N LEU A 1009 -10.92 64.63 -30.48
CA LEU A 1009 -10.54 65.78 -29.64
C LEU A 1009 -10.18 67.01 -30.50
N ARG A 1010 -10.63 68.20 -30.08
CA ARG A 1010 -10.36 69.45 -30.80
C ARG A 1010 -9.32 70.29 -30.09
N VAL A 1011 -8.15 70.47 -30.70
CA VAL A 1011 -7.01 71.18 -30.10
C VAL A 1011 -6.96 72.62 -30.59
N ARG A 1012 -6.82 73.57 -29.68
CA ARG A 1012 -6.54 74.99 -29.94
C ARG A 1012 -5.04 75.16 -30.12
N VAL A 1013 -4.61 75.99 -31.07
CA VAL A 1013 -3.18 76.22 -31.30
C VAL A 1013 -2.89 77.70 -31.51
N GLY A 1014 -1.94 78.23 -30.73
CA GLY A 1014 -1.43 79.59 -30.86
C GLY A 1014 0.08 79.61 -31.10
N VAL A 1015 0.50 80.39 -32.11
CA VAL A 1015 1.89 80.46 -32.54
C VAL A 1015 2.39 81.90 -32.56
N HIS A 1016 3.50 82.14 -31.88
CA HIS A 1016 4.17 83.44 -31.86
C HIS A 1016 5.69 83.29 -31.96
N THR A 1017 6.32 84.24 -32.65
CA THR A 1017 7.77 84.29 -32.85
C THR A 1017 8.33 85.57 -32.24
N GLY A 1018 9.38 85.44 -31.43
CA GLY A 1018 10.03 86.57 -30.77
C GLY A 1018 11.20 86.15 -29.88
N LEU A 1019 11.83 87.10 -29.21
CA LEU A 1019 12.93 86.83 -28.28
C LEU A 1019 12.40 86.33 -26.93
N CYS A 1020 13.09 85.34 -26.34
CA CYS A 1020 12.74 84.75 -25.05
C CYS A 1020 13.93 84.85 -24.08
N ASP A 1021 13.64 84.91 -22.79
CA ASP A 1021 14.63 84.55 -21.76
C ASP A 1021 14.70 83.02 -21.69
N ILE A 1022 15.74 82.45 -22.29
CA ILE A 1022 15.94 81.00 -22.41
C ILE A 1022 16.77 80.54 -21.22
N ARG A 1023 16.21 79.66 -20.39
CA ARG A 1023 16.89 79.13 -19.20
C ARG A 1023 16.96 77.62 -19.24
N HIS A 1024 18.13 77.08 -18.94
CA HIS A 1024 18.27 75.64 -18.73
C HIS A 1024 17.95 75.31 -17.26
N ASP A 1025 16.95 74.47 -17.04
CA ASP A 1025 16.52 74.01 -15.74
C ASP A 1025 17.35 72.80 -15.31
N GLU A 1026 18.05 72.92 -14.17
CA GLU A 1026 18.95 71.87 -13.69
C GLU A 1026 18.24 70.63 -13.13
N VAL A 1027 16.95 70.72 -12.78
CA VAL A 1027 16.16 69.62 -12.23
C VAL A 1027 15.53 68.81 -13.35
N THR A 1028 14.86 69.46 -14.30
CA THR A 1028 14.23 68.81 -15.45
C THR A 1028 15.22 68.50 -16.58
N LYS A 1029 16.45 69.01 -16.48
CA LYS A 1029 17.51 68.93 -17.50
C LYS A 1029 17.04 69.44 -18.87
N GLY A 1030 16.09 70.36 -18.91
CA GLY A 1030 15.51 70.90 -20.14
C GLY A 1030 15.58 72.42 -20.20
N TYR A 1031 15.23 73.00 -21.34
CA TYR A 1031 15.14 74.45 -21.52
C TYR A 1031 13.71 74.93 -21.31
N ASP A 1032 13.54 76.06 -20.62
CA ASP A 1032 12.27 76.76 -20.48
C ASP A 1032 12.39 78.19 -21.02
N TYR A 1033 11.28 78.75 -21.49
CA TYR A 1033 11.24 80.00 -22.25
C TYR A 1033 10.31 80.99 -21.58
N TYR A 1034 10.89 82.07 -21.07
CA TYR A 1034 10.18 83.10 -20.32
C TYR A 1034 10.10 84.41 -21.10
N GLY A 1035 9.14 85.25 -20.72
CA GLY A 1035 8.99 86.62 -21.23
C GLY A 1035 7.82 86.79 -22.19
N ARG A 1036 7.82 87.94 -22.87
CA ARG A 1036 6.67 88.41 -23.67
C ARG A 1036 6.28 87.44 -24.78
N THR A 1037 7.25 86.77 -25.39
CA THR A 1037 7.00 85.84 -26.50
C THR A 1037 6.21 84.61 -26.04
N SER A 1038 6.55 84.03 -24.88
CA SER A 1038 5.83 82.90 -24.28
C SER A 1038 4.41 83.29 -23.91
N ASN A 1039 4.26 84.43 -23.22
CA ASN A 1039 2.96 84.97 -22.85
C ASN A 1039 2.08 85.25 -24.09
N MET A 1040 2.67 85.83 -25.15
CA MET A 1040 1.95 86.13 -26.39
C MET A 1040 1.48 84.87 -27.11
N ALA A 1041 2.32 83.82 -27.17
CA ALA A 1041 1.94 82.54 -27.76
C ALA A 1041 0.77 81.90 -27.00
N ALA A 1042 0.85 81.86 -25.67
CA ALA A 1042 -0.23 81.36 -24.81
C ALA A 1042 -1.53 82.17 -24.97
N ARG A 1043 -1.45 83.50 -25.05
CA ARG A 1043 -2.63 84.35 -25.31
C ARG A 1043 -3.23 84.16 -26.70
N THR A 1044 -2.39 83.85 -27.69
CA THR A 1044 -2.84 83.54 -29.04
C THR A 1044 -3.59 82.20 -29.08
N GLU A 1045 -3.14 81.21 -28.31
CA GLU A 1045 -3.84 79.93 -28.15
C GLU A 1045 -5.18 80.13 -27.44
N SER A 1046 -5.20 80.88 -26.34
CA SER A 1046 -6.39 81.00 -25.50
C SER A 1046 -7.61 81.60 -26.22
N VAL A 1047 -7.37 82.43 -27.24
CA VAL A 1047 -8.45 83.04 -28.05
C VAL A 1047 -8.87 82.16 -29.24
N ALA A 1048 -8.12 81.10 -29.56
CA ALA A 1048 -8.44 80.17 -30.62
C ALA A 1048 -9.57 79.22 -30.20
N ASN A 1049 -10.35 78.78 -31.18
CA ASN A 1049 -11.34 77.73 -31.01
C ASN A 1049 -10.70 76.34 -31.20
N GLY A 1050 -11.38 75.29 -30.72
CA GLY A 1050 -10.95 73.93 -30.95
C GLY A 1050 -10.81 73.63 -32.45
N GLY A 1051 -9.66 73.10 -32.84
CA GLY A 1051 -9.32 72.81 -34.24
C GLY A 1051 -8.71 73.98 -35.02
N GLN A 1052 -8.59 75.16 -34.40
CA GLN A 1052 -8.11 76.39 -35.01
C GLN A 1052 -6.61 76.59 -34.73
N VAL A 1053 -5.89 77.12 -35.73
CA VAL A 1053 -4.48 77.49 -35.61
C VAL A 1053 -4.32 78.97 -35.89
N LEU A 1054 -3.82 79.72 -34.91
CA LEU A 1054 -3.59 81.16 -35.01
C LEU A 1054 -2.11 81.50 -34.98
N LEU A 1055 -1.69 82.32 -35.94
CA LEU A 1055 -0.38 82.91 -36.06
C LEU A 1055 -0.51 84.40 -35.77
N THR A 1056 0.30 84.91 -34.85
CA THR A 1056 0.51 86.35 -34.76
C THR A 1056 1.21 86.87 -36.03
N ARG A 1057 1.07 88.17 -36.33
CA ARG A 1057 1.81 88.83 -37.40
C ARG A 1057 3.31 88.58 -37.33
N ALA A 1058 3.88 88.61 -36.12
CA ALA A 1058 5.30 88.35 -35.93
C ALA A 1058 5.69 86.94 -36.40
N ALA A 1059 4.90 85.92 -36.07
CA ALA A 1059 5.13 84.56 -36.57
C ALA A 1059 4.93 84.45 -38.08
N TYR A 1060 3.84 85.01 -38.61
CA TYR A 1060 3.54 84.95 -40.04
C TYR A 1060 4.60 85.68 -40.89
N LEU A 1061 5.06 86.85 -40.46
CA LEU A 1061 6.09 87.62 -41.19
C LEU A 1061 7.52 87.12 -40.96
N SER A 1062 7.73 86.22 -40.00
CA SER A 1062 9.00 85.52 -39.84
C SER A 1062 9.17 84.39 -40.86
N LEU A 1063 8.12 84.05 -41.61
CA LEU A 1063 8.18 83.13 -42.75
C LEU A 1063 8.68 83.85 -44.00
N SER A 1064 9.54 83.19 -44.76
CA SER A 1064 9.92 83.65 -46.09
C SER A 1064 8.72 83.68 -47.06
N ASN A 1065 8.84 84.42 -48.17
CA ASN A 1065 7.77 84.48 -49.17
C ASN A 1065 7.42 83.09 -49.75
N SER A 1066 8.42 82.23 -49.95
CA SER A 1066 8.23 80.85 -50.43
C SER A 1066 7.55 79.96 -49.40
N GLU A 1067 7.80 80.16 -48.11
CA GLU A 1067 7.16 79.41 -47.03
C GLU A 1067 5.72 79.88 -46.84
N ARG A 1068 5.46 81.18 -46.91
CA ARG A 1068 4.08 81.72 -46.89
C ARG A 1068 3.25 81.21 -48.07
N GLY A 1069 3.85 81.07 -49.26
CA GLY A 1069 3.17 80.50 -50.44
C GLY A 1069 2.81 79.01 -50.30
N GLN A 1070 3.37 78.29 -49.32
CA GLN A 1070 3.05 76.88 -49.05
C GLN A 1070 1.94 76.72 -48.00
N LEU A 1071 1.51 77.81 -47.36
CA LEU A 1071 0.53 77.79 -46.28
C LEU A 1071 -0.76 78.50 -46.73
N ASP A 1072 -1.89 77.83 -46.56
CA ASP A 1072 -3.20 78.46 -46.72
C ASP A 1072 -3.55 79.26 -45.46
N VAL A 1073 -3.59 80.58 -45.57
CA VAL A 1073 -3.72 81.49 -44.43
C VAL A 1073 -4.75 82.59 -44.70
N THR A 1074 -5.63 82.82 -43.74
CA THR A 1074 -6.63 83.91 -43.75
C THR A 1074 -6.22 84.99 -42.75
N ALA A 1075 -6.07 86.25 -43.20
CA ALA A 1075 -5.86 87.37 -42.29
C ALA A 1075 -7.15 87.69 -41.52
N LEU A 1076 -7.08 87.75 -40.18
CA LEU A 1076 -8.22 88.05 -39.30
C LEU A 1076 -8.26 89.53 -38.85
N GLY A 1077 -7.17 90.27 -39.04
CA GLY A 1077 -7.03 91.65 -38.57
C GLY A 1077 -6.50 91.75 -37.13
N SER A 1078 -6.54 92.96 -36.57
CA SER A 1078 -6.00 93.28 -35.25
C SER A 1078 -6.95 92.93 -34.11
N MET A 1079 -6.47 92.12 -33.16
CA MET A 1079 -7.24 91.61 -32.02
C MET A 1079 -6.66 92.11 -30.69
N SER A 1080 -7.50 92.65 -29.81
CA SER A 1080 -7.08 93.06 -28.47
C SER A 1080 -7.02 91.84 -27.54
N LEU A 1081 -5.80 91.40 -27.21
CA LEU A 1081 -5.59 90.26 -26.33
C LEU A 1081 -5.47 90.70 -24.86
N ARG A 1082 -5.99 89.87 -23.96
CA ARG A 1082 -5.88 90.10 -22.51
C ARG A 1082 -4.43 90.24 -22.06
N GLY A 1083 -4.10 91.38 -21.45
CA GLY A 1083 -2.77 91.69 -20.94
C GLY A 1083 -1.75 92.09 -22.02
N VAL A 1084 -2.18 92.30 -23.27
CA VAL A 1084 -1.35 92.81 -24.35
C VAL A 1084 -1.80 94.24 -24.67
N PRO A 1085 -0.94 95.26 -24.54
CA PRO A 1085 -1.35 96.66 -24.65
C PRO A 1085 -1.70 97.08 -26.09
N GLU A 1086 -1.05 96.49 -27.09
CA GLU A 1086 -1.29 96.79 -28.51
C GLU A 1086 -2.12 95.66 -29.15
N PRO A 1087 -3.15 95.98 -29.96
CA PRO A 1087 -3.87 94.99 -30.73
C PRO A 1087 -2.94 94.18 -31.63
N VAL A 1088 -3.06 92.85 -31.56
CA VAL A 1088 -2.19 91.91 -32.26
C VAL A 1088 -2.86 91.52 -33.56
N GLU A 1089 -2.24 91.84 -34.69
CA GLU A 1089 -2.71 91.35 -35.99
C GLU A 1089 -2.53 89.83 -36.07
N MET A 1090 -3.62 89.13 -36.41
CA MET A 1090 -3.69 87.67 -36.42
C MET A 1090 -3.99 87.09 -37.80
N TYR A 1091 -3.48 85.89 -38.00
CA TYR A 1091 -3.58 85.11 -39.22
C TYR A 1091 -4.03 83.69 -38.84
N GLN A 1092 -5.09 83.20 -39.44
CA GLN A 1092 -5.54 81.81 -39.27
C GLN A 1092 -4.85 80.93 -40.30
N LEU A 1093 -4.17 79.87 -39.85
CA LEU A 1093 -3.68 78.82 -40.73
C LEU A 1093 -4.81 77.81 -40.99
N ASN A 1094 -5.25 77.70 -42.23
CA ASN A 1094 -6.33 76.82 -42.67
C ASN A 1094 -5.82 75.38 -42.82
N ALA A 1095 -5.48 74.75 -41.70
CA ALA A 1095 -4.84 73.43 -41.69
C ALA A 1095 -5.71 72.30 -42.28
N VAL A 1096 -7.03 72.42 -42.14
CA VAL A 1096 -8.03 71.54 -42.76
C VAL A 1096 -8.97 72.42 -43.57
N VAL A 1097 -8.92 72.25 -44.90
CA VAL A 1097 -9.72 73.03 -45.84
C VAL A 1097 -11.21 72.78 -45.59
N GLY A 1098 -11.99 73.86 -45.53
CA GLY A 1098 -13.44 73.81 -45.32
C GLY A 1098 -13.90 73.94 -43.86
N ARG A 1099 -12.99 73.90 -42.88
CA ARG A 1099 -13.35 74.24 -41.49
C ARG A 1099 -13.71 75.72 -41.39
N SER A 1100 -14.81 75.98 -40.70
CA SER A 1100 -15.16 77.31 -40.21
C SER A 1100 -15.15 77.29 -38.67
N PHE A 1101 -14.92 78.44 -38.07
CA PHE A 1101 -14.83 78.59 -36.62
C PHE A 1101 -15.77 79.70 -36.16
N ALA A 1102 -16.19 79.63 -34.90
CA ALA A 1102 -16.86 80.75 -34.25
C ALA A 1102 -15.92 81.97 -34.17
N ALA A 1103 -16.45 83.11 -33.72
CA ALA A 1103 -15.62 84.26 -33.39
C ALA A 1103 -14.50 83.86 -32.41
N LEU A 1104 -13.38 84.59 -32.46
CA LEU A 1104 -12.30 84.37 -31.50
C LEU A 1104 -12.82 84.56 -30.07
N ARG A 1105 -12.29 83.77 -29.14
CA ARG A 1105 -12.66 83.76 -27.73
C ARG A 1105 -12.02 84.95 -27.00
N LEU A 1106 -12.40 86.14 -27.41
CA LEU A 1106 -12.01 87.38 -26.74
C LEU A 1106 -12.89 87.50 -25.50
N ASP A 1107 -12.32 87.28 -24.31
CA ASP A 1107 -13.05 87.45 -23.06
C ASP A 1107 -13.62 88.88 -23.02
N HIS A 1108 -14.96 88.93 -22.92
CA HIS A 1108 -15.77 90.13 -22.84
C HIS A 1108 -15.42 90.92 -21.58
N GLU A 1109 -15.31 92.24 -21.75
CA GLU A 1109 -15.26 93.30 -20.73
C GLU A 1109 -14.18 93.24 -19.65
N VAL A 1110 -13.31 94.26 -19.71
CA VAL A 1110 -12.46 94.72 -18.61
C VAL A 1110 -13.35 95.01 -17.40
N VAL A 1111 -13.37 94.10 -16.44
CA VAL A 1111 -13.78 94.37 -15.06
C VAL A 1111 -12.54 94.12 -14.20
N GLU A 1112 -12.13 95.16 -13.48
CA GLU A 1112 -11.02 95.14 -12.53
C GLU A 1112 -11.27 94.11 -11.41
N ASP A 1113 -10.17 93.52 -10.89
CA ASP A 1113 -9.98 92.92 -9.56
C ASP A 1113 -9.63 91.41 -9.47
N GLY A 1114 -8.46 91.15 -8.87
CA GLY A 1114 -8.26 90.19 -7.77
C GLY A 1114 -8.02 88.69 -8.04
N ASP A 1115 -6.76 88.27 -7.93
CA ASP A 1115 -6.20 86.99 -7.41
C ASP A 1115 -7.11 85.74 -7.21
N LEU A 1116 -6.69 84.55 -7.71
CA LEU A 1116 -6.51 83.27 -6.95
C LEU A 1116 -6.39 81.98 -7.82
N SER A 1117 -5.89 80.92 -7.18
CA SER A 1117 -5.15 79.70 -7.61
C SER A 1117 -5.90 78.38 -7.89
N SER A 1118 -5.32 77.55 -8.78
CA SER A 1118 -5.15 76.06 -8.89
C SER A 1118 -5.95 75.02 -8.05
N THR A 1119 -6.39 73.89 -8.66
CA THR A 1119 -6.58 72.54 -8.03
C THR A 1119 -6.64 71.37 -9.06
N SER A 1120 -6.32 70.13 -8.62
CA SER A 1120 -5.93 68.90 -9.34
C SER A 1120 -6.82 67.66 -8.98
N PHE A 1121 -6.89 66.60 -9.82
CA PHE A 1121 -7.83 65.45 -9.76
C PHE A 1121 -7.16 64.03 -9.67
N SER A 1122 -7.84 63.03 -9.08
CA SER A 1122 -7.33 61.66 -8.77
C SER A 1122 -8.31 60.49 -9.08
N ASP A 1123 -7.79 59.33 -9.49
CA ASP A 1123 -8.46 58.07 -9.89
C ASP A 1123 -8.95 57.17 -8.72
N THR A 1124 -10.26 56.86 -8.64
CA THR A 1124 -10.82 55.77 -7.78
C THR A 1124 -12.11 55.09 -8.32
N GLY A 1125 -12.52 55.30 -9.57
CA GLY A 1125 -13.78 54.75 -10.09
C GLY A 1125 -13.67 53.36 -10.72
N SER A 1126 -14.11 52.28 -10.04
CA SER A 1126 -14.78 51.09 -10.62
C SER A 1126 -14.79 49.91 -9.61
N LEU A 1127 -15.73 49.93 -8.64
CA LEU A 1127 -15.91 48.87 -7.63
C LEU A 1127 -17.35 48.33 -7.56
N ARG A 1128 -18.26 48.78 -8.44
CA ARG A 1128 -19.68 48.37 -8.45
C ARG A 1128 -20.07 47.43 -9.59
N GLY A 1129 -19.11 46.88 -10.33
CA GLY A 1129 -19.38 45.92 -11.41
C GLY A 1129 -19.93 44.56 -10.93
N VAL A 1130 -20.71 43.92 -11.80
CA VAL A 1130 -21.21 42.54 -11.64
C VAL A 1130 -20.03 41.56 -11.63
N LEU A 1131 -19.99 40.65 -10.65
CA LEU A 1131 -18.98 39.59 -10.53
C LEU A 1131 -19.24 38.48 -11.57
N SER A 1132 -18.20 37.87 -12.14
CA SER A 1132 -18.34 36.64 -12.94
C SER A 1132 -18.89 35.49 -12.08
N GLY A 1133 -19.49 34.46 -12.69
CA GLY A 1133 -20.05 33.31 -11.96
C GLY A 1133 -19.03 32.64 -11.02
N THR A 1134 -17.79 32.48 -11.50
CA THR A 1134 -16.67 31.95 -10.71
C THR A 1134 -16.29 32.89 -9.56
N SER A 1135 -16.20 34.20 -9.83
CA SER A 1135 -15.97 35.19 -8.77
C SER A 1135 -17.09 35.20 -7.74
N GLN A 1136 -18.35 35.05 -8.12
CA GLN A 1136 -19.48 34.95 -7.17
C GLN A 1136 -19.39 33.71 -6.28
N MET A 1137 -18.99 32.57 -6.86
CA MET A 1137 -18.82 31.33 -6.11
C MET A 1137 -17.69 31.44 -5.09
N ILE A 1138 -16.56 32.02 -5.50
CA ILE A 1138 -15.42 32.29 -4.60
C ILE A 1138 -15.81 33.29 -3.52
N ASP A 1139 -16.50 34.38 -3.87
CA ASP A 1139 -16.99 35.39 -2.94
C ASP A 1139 -17.89 34.76 -1.87
N SER A 1140 -18.84 33.92 -2.29
CA SER A 1140 -19.74 33.18 -1.40
C SER A 1140 -18.99 32.22 -0.47
N CYS A 1141 -18.00 31.49 -0.98
CA CYS A 1141 -17.16 30.60 -0.17
C CYS A 1141 -16.34 31.38 0.87
N LEU A 1142 -15.72 32.49 0.47
CA LEU A 1142 -14.95 33.31 1.39
C LEU A 1142 -15.85 33.93 2.47
N HIS A 1143 -17.04 34.41 2.10
CA HIS A 1143 -18.02 34.88 3.08
C HIS A 1143 -18.49 33.79 4.04
N ALA A 1144 -18.74 32.57 3.57
CA ALA A 1144 -19.12 31.44 4.42
C ALA A 1144 -18.00 31.07 5.41
N VAL A 1145 -16.75 31.02 4.94
CA VAL A 1145 -15.59 30.68 5.77
C VAL A 1145 -15.31 31.79 6.79
N PHE A 1146 -15.14 33.03 6.33
CA PHE A 1146 -14.77 34.14 7.20
C PHE A 1146 -15.92 34.60 8.07
N GLY A 1147 -17.17 34.42 7.65
CA GLY A 1147 -18.37 34.77 8.44
C GLY A 1147 -18.38 34.14 9.84
N THR A 1148 -17.83 32.93 9.99
CA THR A 1148 -17.72 32.22 11.28
C THR A 1148 -16.66 32.78 12.23
N VAL A 1149 -15.79 33.66 11.74
CA VAL A 1149 -14.61 34.17 12.46
C VAL A 1149 -14.87 35.59 12.96
N PRO A 1150 -14.44 35.98 14.18
CA PRO A 1150 -14.55 37.36 14.64
C PRO A 1150 -13.82 38.35 13.73
N LEU A 1151 -14.36 39.56 13.57
CA LEU A 1151 -13.86 40.56 12.62
C LEU A 1151 -12.36 40.89 12.77
N SER A 1152 -11.86 40.96 14.01
CA SER A 1152 -10.44 41.21 14.31
C SER A 1152 -9.52 40.07 13.86
N GLN A 1153 -10.01 38.83 13.85
CA GLN A 1153 -9.28 37.69 13.32
C GLN A 1153 -9.39 37.61 11.79
N ARG A 1154 -10.52 38.01 11.18
CA ARG A 1154 -10.65 38.09 9.72
C ARG A 1154 -9.57 38.98 9.10
N GLN A 1155 -9.25 40.11 9.72
CA GLN A 1155 -8.16 40.98 9.26
C GLN A 1155 -6.82 40.23 9.16
N LYS A 1156 -6.45 39.51 10.22
CA LYS A 1156 -5.20 38.74 10.28
C LYS A 1156 -5.14 37.62 9.25
N LEU A 1157 -6.28 37.03 8.92
CA LEU A 1157 -6.37 35.94 7.94
C LEU A 1157 -6.46 36.43 6.48
N LEU A 1158 -7.07 37.59 6.24
CA LEU A 1158 -7.23 38.16 4.91
C LEU A 1158 -5.98 38.91 4.41
N MET A 1159 -5.18 39.49 5.30
CA MET A 1159 -3.98 40.24 4.89
C MET A 1159 -2.95 39.38 4.12
N PRO A 1160 -2.59 38.16 4.58
CA PRO A 1160 -1.68 37.29 3.85
C PRO A 1160 -2.26 36.84 2.49
N LEU A 1161 -3.59 36.71 2.39
CA LEU A 1161 -4.25 36.42 1.12
C LEU A 1161 -4.14 37.60 0.15
N CYS A 1162 -4.31 38.83 0.63
CA CYS A 1162 -4.12 40.03 -0.19
C CYS A 1162 -2.69 40.14 -0.72
N GLU A 1163 -1.69 39.89 0.13
CA GLU A 1163 -0.28 39.87 -0.28
C GLU A 1163 0.01 38.76 -1.30
N ARG A 1164 -0.44 37.53 -1.03
CA ARG A 1164 -0.24 36.38 -1.91
C ARG A 1164 -0.82 36.59 -3.31
N TRP A 1165 -1.98 37.24 -3.40
CA TRP A 1165 -2.69 37.48 -4.66
C TRP A 1165 -2.47 38.88 -5.25
N GLN A 1166 -1.64 39.72 -4.63
CA GLN A 1166 -1.40 41.13 -5.00
C GLN A 1166 -2.70 41.93 -5.18
N VAL A 1167 -3.57 41.86 -4.16
CA VAL A 1167 -4.85 42.58 -4.13
C VAL A 1167 -4.67 43.87 -3.34
N SER A 1168 -4.93 45.02 -3.98
CA SER A 1168 -4.91 46.32 -3.30
C SER A 1168 -6.11 46.47 -2.37
N LEU A 1169 -5.90 47.04 -1.18
CA LEU A 1169 -6.96 47.28 -0.21
C LEU A 1169 -7.93 48.39 -0.69
N PRO A 1170 -9.21 48.35 -0.28
CA PRO A 1170 -10.16 49.43 -0.57
C PRO A 1170 -9.67 50.79 -0.02
N PRO A 1171 -9.89 51.89 -0.74
CA PRO A 1171 -9.60 53.21 -0.18
C PRO A 1171 -10.46 53.43 1.07
N SER A 1172 -9.84 53.82 2.18
CA SER A 1172 -10.52 54.12 3.45
C SER A 1172 -10.27 55.58 3.81
N SER A 1173 -11.33 56.35 4.08
CA SER A 1173 -11.20 57.69 4.69
C SER A 1173 -10.92 57.61 6.20
N LYS A 1174 -11.15 56.44 6.82
CA LYS A 1174 -10.82 56.11 8.21
C LYS A 1174 -10.49 54.61 8.25
N ALA A 1175 -9.23 54.27 8.55
CA ALA A 1175 -8.72 52.88 8.54
C ALA A 1175 -9.26 52.04 9.71
N THR A 1176 -10.56 52.03 9.93
CA THR A 1176 -11.24 51.12 10.86
C THR A 1176 -11.69 49.90 10.10
N TRP A 1177 -11.07 48.75 10.41
CA TRP A 1177 -11.50 47.45 9.91
C TRP A 1177 -12.90 47.13 10.47
N ASN A 1178 -13.94 47.44 9.69
CA ASN A 1178 -15.35 47.13 10.00
C ASN A 1178 -15.88 46.06 9.02
N GLU A 1179 -17.14 45.64 9.21
CA GLU A 1179 -17.77 44.63 8.34
C GLU A 1179 -17.69 45.04 6.86
N GLU A 1180 -18.13 46.26 6.54
CA GLU A 1180 -18.14 46.80 5.16
C GLU A 1180 -16.75 46.81 4.51
N TYR A 1181 -15.70 47.19 5.25
CA TYR A 1181 -14.33 47.17 4.76
C TYR A 1181 -13.83 45.75 4.53
N CYS A 1182 -14.15 44.82 5.44
CA CYS A 1182 -13.84 43.41 5.30
C CYS A 1182 -14.53 42.78 4.09
N GLU A 1183 -15.81 43.10 3.84
CA GLU A 1183 -16.54 42.67 2.64
C GLU A 1183 -15.89 43.24 1.37
N GLY A 1184 -15.47 44.51 1.40
CA GLY A 1184 -14.73 45.13 0.29
C GLY A 1184 -13.41 44.43 -0.02
N VAL A 1185 -12.70 43.92 0.99
CA VAL A 1185 -11.46 43.14 0.80
C VAL A 1185 -11.76 41.75 0.24
N ILE A 1186 -12.74 41.03 0.80
CA ILE A 1186 -13.14 39.69 0.33
C ILE A 1186 -13.54 39.75 -1.15
N ARG A 1187 -14.36 40.74 -1.52
CA ARG A 1187 -14.83 40.92 -2.89
C ARG A 1187 -13.69 41.19 -3.88
N ARG A 1188 -12.68 41.98 -3.49
CA ARG A 1188 -11.50 42.22 -4.33
C ARG A 1188 -10.64 40.95 -4.51
N ILE A 1189 -10.52 40.11 -3.48
CA ILE A 1189 -9.86 38.80 -3.60
C ILE A 1189 -10.65 37.91 -4.56
N ALA A 1190 -11.97 37.82 -4.40
CA ALA A 1190 -12.82 37.00 -5.26
C ALA A 1190 -12.77 37.41 -6.75
N VAL A 1191 -12.70 38.72 -7.04
CA VAL A 1191 -12.49 39.23 -8.41
C VAL A 1191 -11.13 38.79 -8.96
N LYS A 1192 -10.06 38.91 -8.18
CA LYS A 1192 -8.71 38.57 -8.63
C LYS A 1192 -8.55 37.07 -8.84
N VAL A 1193 -8.97 36.25 -7.89
CA VAL A 1193 -8.87 34.78 -7.94
C VAL A 1193 -9.80 34.23 -9.02
N GLY A 1194 -11.04 34.74 -9.12
CA GLY A 1194 -11.98 34.30 -10.15
C GLY A 1194 -11.45 34.51 -11.57
N ARG A 1195 -10.81 35.66 -11.87
CA ARG A 1195 -10.17 35.88 -13.17
C ARG A 1195 -9.07 34.86 -13.47
N VAL A 1196 -8.28 34.45 -12.47
CA VAL A 1196 -7.21 33.46 -12.64
C VAL A 1196 -7.81 32.08 -12.91
N VAL A 1197 -8.86 31.69 -12.16
CA VAL A 1197 -9.57 30.42 -12.37
C VAL A 1197 -10.24 30.39 -13.74
N ASP A 1198 -10.93 31.46 -14.13
CA ASP A 1198 -11.57 31.59 -15.44
C ASP A 1198 -10.51 31.49 -16.56
N HIS A 1199 -9.35 32.11 -16.38
CA HIS A 1199 -8.23 32.01 -17.33
C HIS A 1199 -7.67 30.58 -17.41
N CYS A 1200 -7.47 29.90 -16.27
CA CYS A 1200 -7.01 28.51 -16.25
C CYS A 1200 -8.03 27.55 -16.89
N ALA A 1201 -9.33 27.76 -16.67
CA ALA A 1201 -10.38 26.96 -17.29
C ALA A 1201 -10.42 27.14 -18.80
N ALA A 1202 -10.23 28.38 -19.30
CA ALA A 1202 -10.19 28.66 -20.73
C ALA A 1202 -8.96 28.07 -21.45
N VAL A 1203 -7.83 27.89 -20.75
CA VAL A 1203 -6.57 27.38 -21.32
C VAL A 1203 -6.45 25.85 -21.20
N GLY A 1204 -7.33 25.20 -20.44
CA GLY A 1204 -7.27 23.78 -20.09
C GLY A 1204 -7.43 22.77 -21.24
N SER A 1205 -7.55 23.18 -22.51
CA SER A 1205 -7.67 22.22 -23.62
C SER A 1205 -6.36 21.69 -24.19
N GLU A 1206 -5.17 22.27 -23.94
CA GLU A 1206 -3.96 21.83 -24.67
C GLU A 1206 -2.59 21.80 -23.93
N HIS A 1207 -2.48 21.94 -22.60
CA HIS A 1207 -1.16 21.94 -21.95
C HIS A 1207 -0.89 20.92 -20.83
N SER A 1208 0.27 20.27 -21.02
CA SER A 1208 1.04 19.30 -20.25
C SER A 1208 1.02 19.43 -18.71
N VAL A 1209 0.91 18.27 -18.06
CA VAL A 1209 0.79 17.98 -16.61
C VAL A 1209 1.89 18.61 -15.73
N SER A 1210 2.95 19.20 -16.30
CA SER A 1210 4.07 19.74 -15.50
C SER A 1210 3.75 21.04 -14.75
N THR A 1211 2.78 21.85 -15.20
CA THR A 1211 2.44 23.13 -14.53
C THR A 1211 1.44 22.98 -13.38
N LEU A 1212 0.83 21.80 -13.19
CA LEU A 1212 -0.17 21.57 -12.13
C LEU A 1212 0.43 21.42 -10.71
N ARG A 1213 1.74 21.24 -10.55
CA ARG A 1213 2.34 21.00 -9.23
C ARG A 1213 2.62 22.25 -8.38
N SER A 1214 2.61 23.45 -8.96
CA SER A 1214 2.99 24.67 -8.22
C SER A 1214 1.82 25.56 -7.79
N ALA A 1215 0.60 25.32 -8.29
CA ALA A 1215 -0.59 26.03 -7.82
C ALA A 1215 -1.33 25.15 -6.80
N SER A 1216 -1.40 25.61 -5.55
CA SER A 1216 -2.23 25.00 -4.51
C SER A 1216 -3.70 25.10 -4.92
N LEU A 1217 -4.20 24.11 -5.67
CA LEU A 1217 -5.59 24.04 -6.11
C LEU A 1217 -6.48 23.72 -4.91
N ILE A 1218 -7.33 24.68 -4.53
CA ILE A 1218 -8.52 24.38 -3.75
C ILE A 1218 -9.45 23.64 -4.71
N ILE A 1219 -9.51 22.32 -4.59
CA ILE A 1219 -10.45 21.49 -5.33
C ILE A 1219 -11.83 21.74 -4.69
N ILE A 1220 -12.63 22.60 -5.31
CA ILE A 1220 -14.05 22.72 -4.98
C ILE A 1220 -14.75 21.62 -5.79
N SER A 1221 -14.97 20.48 -5.15
CA SER A 1221 -15.67 19.34 -5.73
C SER A 1221 -17.12 19.71 -6.01
N ASN A 1222 -17.50 19.74 -7.29
CA ASN A 1222 -18.84 20.10 -7.75
C ASN A 1222 -19.87 18.95 -7.58
N HIS A 1223 -19.75 18.17 -6.49
CA HIS A 1223 -20.49 16.91 -6.32
C HIS A 1223 -21.92 17.07 -5.74
N GLY A 1224 -22.45 18.29 -5.67
CA GLY A 1224 -23.76 18.56 -5.07
C GLY A 1224 -24.94 18.69 -6.03
N LEU A 1225 -24.74 18.96 -7.33
CA LEU A 1225 -25.85 19.44 -8.18
C LEU A 1225 -26.41 18.44 -9.21
N GLU A 1226 -25.80 17.27 -9.43
CA GLU A 1226 -26.23 16.41 -10.56
C GLU A 1226 -27.20 15.27 -10.19
N ARG A 1227 -27.60 15.11 -8.91
CA ARG A 1227 -28.52 14.02 -8.54
C ARG A 1227 -30.00 14.38 -8.37
N GLU A 1228 -30.40 15.64 -8.51
CA GLU A 1228 -31.83 16.01 -8.44
C GLU A 1228 -32.51 16.28 -9.79
N LEU A 1229 -31.83 16.15 -10.93
CA LEU A 1229 -32.41 16.51 -12.24
C LEU A 1229 -32.89 15.36 -13.14
N HIS A 1230 -32.91 14.11 -12.64
CA HIS A 1230 -33.54 13.01 -13.38
C HIS A 1230 -34.60 12.30 -12.54
N GLY A 1231 -35.68 13.04 -12.25
CA GLY A 1231 -37.02 12.49 -12.25
C GLY A 1231 -37.60 12.61 -13.66
N ASN A 1232 -37.61 11.50 -14.40
CA ASN A 1232 -38.54 11.20 -15.51
C ASN A 1232 -38.47 9.70 -15.81
#